data_AF-A0A815V1C4-F1
#
_entry.id   AF-A0A815V1C4-F1
#
_cell.length_a   1.000
_cell.length_b   1.000
_cell.length_c   1.000
_cell.angle_alpha   90.00
_cell.angle_beta   90.00
_cell.angle_gamma   90.00
#
_symmetry.space_group_name_H-M   'P 1'
#
loop_
_entity.id
_entity.type
_entity.pdbx_description
1 polymer ?
#
loop_
_entity_poly.entity_id
_entity_poly.type
_entity_poly.pdbx_seq_one_letter_code
_entity_poly.pdbx_strand_id
1 'polypeptide(L)'
;MIPSIFIILEKLPLNQNGKVDRKLLPPPDFSSSVDNIVGNVPRNILEQQLQNIFSQAFHIESPHVEVAFGQLGGTSLGAILALTLIRQQISNKIDIGLLFANPSIRQLAIAIEPLLVFEELQETMFTTNLSHEVHVRFSPSFVIESVGIVFLVCQWLCPIIIIHRWYPFLFPVLPAFHLLFYVICSCLFSPCYIKADNLFSCNYYRWWFLDRLWNNNIFWLQHILGTPLYNYYLRLCGARISLNTHIYTTTIDAPWLLEIDDGSWIANETCLNCLYFNDDDTFNLSSIKIGSNCSIGTRSILFNGVNMQNNIIVQPMSSVTGFIASETIVDGEEHKSRPSDISIVQSNRSLSIWLKIYQIIAIISIICIHYALLIIVYKVYSVGQIPLLISIPFCWTLWSIVGCFISLLLLKFIVGPCAAGEIYPIASWLYLQKIWLRQLIVSSFHYAWLLPTGYDYLYPYVLRWLAAHIEENVKIAEIDNFLSCPTNLLKLETGVTAFGGVLIVPTELTLTGGHRVDQIVLGSYTNLANGCSILPGSCLESETMIGNLTRISRETKSKCGEVFMGIPARTMPFQMPVRSEIQDQIKIIPFWHTCLSHYISKCLLLSIYSFGGLVGGSIIHTILVCSLNRCRSYKKHHQIVEQIIARVNQDYEQFISPFLGNTQWLIRLFRAYGAHIGENVIMPDIFSITDYHLMTIGDDVRLNVRTQIQGHSFEQRILKLARVSIGNSCVLMSYSIVMPGCKLMGNNRLYPLTLIMKNDQLPLNTHWRGIPAQSCTGKARLSRPTIAHNNLVKYQQGYETINKLFLWYERIASIYTSVNELQFINYGYADMDEYTDDHNGYYSRKLYEQVLANVTLTDQNVIEINCGRGAGAAWCVHTHASYSYTGIDPSQDVINLCQRLYSTTPRLSFVVATPTKHLPFENESVDIILCIEATHSFGESIAITQFANEVVRVLRPNGFLLWCDFCYMNGSSTSLYDLVANDSLIIEEKINITRNVLHALDIQNKSRTDFIQRYIQTEEQEYFRRFAGLPGTQIYEDMSQGRSEYWRVIFRKKTTTDISVI
;
A
#
# COMPACT_ATOMS: atom_id res chain seq x y z
N MET A 1 15.50 -28.56 32.75
CA MET A 1 16.24 -28.40 34.02
C MET A 1 17.64 -27.88 33.70
N ILE A 2 17.77 -26.56 33.52
CA ILE A 2 19.06 -25.91 33.21
C ILE A 2 19.57 -25.26 34.50
N PRO A 3 20.80 -25.55 34.98
CA PRO A 3 21.36 -24.93 36.19
C PRO A 3 21.52 -23.40 36.04
N SER A 4 21.26 -22.65 37.10
CA SER A 4 21.37 -21.18 37.12
C SER A 4 22.82 -20.68 37.24
N ILE A 5 23.75 -21.51 37.74
CA ILE A 5 25.18 -21.21 37.89
C ILE A 5 26.02 -22.47 37.61
N PHE A 6 27.19 -22.28 37.00
CA PHE A 6 28.22 -23.30 36.85
C PHE A 6 29.48 -22.86 37.62
N ILE A 7 29.94 -23.68 38.57
CA ILE A 7 31.18 -23.44 39.34
C ILE A 7 32.17 -24.54 38.97
N ILE A 8 33.32 -24.15 38.42
CA ILE A 8 34.38 -25.10 38.05
C ILE A 8 35.21 -25.41 39.29
N LEU A 9 35.38 -26.70 39.61
CA LEU A 9 36.24 -27.18 40.69
C LEU A 9 37.36 -28.02 40.08
N GLU A 10 38.59 -27.84 40.56
CA GLU A 10 39.71 -28.71 40.16
C GLU A 10 39.53 -30.16 40.64
N LYS A 11 38.89 -30.35 41.80
CA LYS A 11 38.57 -31.67 42.34
C LYS A 11 37.31 -31.63 43.20
N LEU A 12 36.48 -32.66 43.11
CA LEU A 12 35.30 -32.81 43.97
C LEU A 12 35.73 -33.12 45.41
N PRO A 13 35.23 -32.39 46.43
CA PRO A 13 35.48 -32.73 47.82
C PRO A 13 34.76 -34.04 48.14
N LEU A 14 35.50 -35.04 48.62
CA LEU A 14 34.98 -36.35 49.01
C LEU A 14 35.08 -36.50 50.54
N ASN A 15 34.10 -37.16 51.14
CA ASN A 15 34.18 -37.59 52.54
C ASN A 15 35.10 -38.80 52.70
N GLN A 16 35.35 -39.22 53.95
CA GLN A 16 36.21 -40.36 54.29
C GLN A 16 35.78 -41.69 53.64
N ASN A 17 34.54 -41.79 53.16
CA ASN A 17 33.99 -42.95 52.46
C ASN A 17 34.03 -42.80 50.92
N GLY A 18 34.71 -41.78 50.38
CA GLY A 18 34.87 -41.57 48.94
C GLY A 18 33.63 -41.01 48.22
N LYS A 19 32.60 -40.56 48.95
CA LYS A 19 31.40 -39.91 48.36
C LYS A 19 31.54 -38.40 48.40
N VAL A 20 30.94 -37.69 47.44
CA VAL A 20 30.95 -36.22 47.40
C VAL A 20 30.38 -35.64 48.69
N ASP A 21 31.19 -34.85 49.39
CA ASP A 21 30.78 -34.11 50.57
C ASP A 21 30.18 -32.77 50.13
N ARG A 22 28.85 -32.76 49.97
CA ARG A 22 28.11 -31.58 49.50
C ARG A 22 28.24 -30.37 50.43
N LYS A 23 28.59 -30.56 51.71
CA LYS A 23 28.77 -29.46 52.66
C LYS A 23 30.06 -28.67 52.41
N LEU A 24 31.02 -29.28 51.72
CA LEU A 24 32.31 -28.67 51.37
C LEU A 24 32.32 -28.06 49.97
N LEU A 25 31.21 -28.13 49.22
CA LEU A 25 31.09 -27.42 47.96
C LEU A 25 31.00 -25.91 48.25
N PRO A 26 31.74 -25.05 47.52
CA PRO A 26 31.68 -23.62 47.73
C PRO A 26 30.25 -23.09 47.44
N PRO A 27 29.76 -22.14 48.25
CA PRO A 27 28.49 -21.50 47.95
C PRO A 27 28.59 -20.70 46.64
N PRO A 28 27.51 -20.64 45.84
CA PRO A 28 27.46 -19.79 44.66
C PRO A 28 27.56 -18.32 45.07
N ASP A 29 28.56 -17.62 44.52
CA ASP A 29 28.68 -16.17 44.62
C ASP A 29 27.90 -15.51 43.47
N PHE A 30 26.85 -14.78 43.81
CA PHE A 30 26.01 -14.07 42.85
C PHE A 30 26.44 -12.59 42.67
N SER A 31 27.47 -12.14 43.39
CA SER A 31 27.88 -10.73 43.39
C SER A 31 28.78 -10.36 42.20
N SER A 32 29.49 -11.32 41.61
CA SER A 32 30.53 -11.06 40.58
C SER A 32 30.01 -10.74 39.16
N SER A 33 28.69 -10.77 38.92
CA SER A 33 28.08 -10.46 37.62
C SER A 33 27.48 -9.05 37.51
N VAL A 34 27.53 -8.25 38.58
CA VAL A 34 26.84 -6.94 38.65
C VAL A 34 27.76 -5.76 38.30
N ASP A 35 29.07 -5.91 38.47
CA ASP A 35 30.01 -4.76 38.40
C ASP A 35 30.48 -4.34 36.99
N ASN A 36 29.97 -4.93 35.90
CA ASN A 36 30.46 -4.65 34.53
C ASN A 36 29.40 -4.28 33.49
N ILE A 37 28.22 -3.74 33.88
CA ILE A 37 27.22 -3.29 32.90
C ILE A 37 26.82 -1.84 33.19
N VAL A 38 27.29 -0.93 32.34
CA VAL A 38 26.80 0.46 32.23
C VAL A 38 25.36 0.39 31.70
N GLY A 39 24.35 0.39 32.58
CA GLY A 39 22.95 0.29 32.16
C GLY A 39 21.88 0.19 33.25
N ASN A 40 22.16 0.57 34.49
CA ASN A 40 21.25 0.31 35.63
C ASN A 40 20.06 1.30 35.75
N VAL A 41 19.91 2.25 34.83
CA VAL A 41 18.92 3.34 34.95
C VAL A 41 17.71 3.08 34.05
N PRO A 42 16.47 3.08 34.57
CA PRO A 42 15.26 3.02 33.76
C PRO A 42 15.16 4.23 32.84
N ARG A 43 14.77 4.02 31.57
CA ARG A 43 14.73 5.08 30.55
C ARG A 43 13.40 5.79 30.42
N ASN A 44 12.32 5.17 30.91
CA ASN A 44 10.97 5.69 30.85
C ASN A 44 10.20 5.34 32.13
N ILE A 45 9.01 5.94 32.28
CA ILE A 45 8.15 5.79 33.46
C ILE A 45 7.75 4.32 33.65
N LEU A 46 7.49 3.58 32.56
CA LEU A 46 7.10 2.17 32.61
C LEU A 46 8.23 1.26 33.14
N GLU A 47 9.47 1.45 32.67
CA GLU A 47 10.65 0.75 33.20
C GLU A 47 10.83 1.05 34.69
N GLN A 48 10.60 2.30 35.11
CA GLN A 48 10.70 2.70 36.52
C GLN A 48 9.62 2.05 37.39
N GLN A 49 8.38 1.98 36.90
CA GLN A 49 7.28 1.29 37.58
C GLN A 49 7.55 -0.21 37.70
N LEU A 50 8.01 -0.85 36.61
CA LEU A 50 8.37 -2.27 36.62
C LEU A 50 9.56 -2.56 37.51
N GLN A 51 10.57 -1.67 37.56
CA GLN A 51 11.71 -1.78 38.47
C GLN A 51 11.26 -1.75 39.93
N ASN A 52 10.33 -0.86 40.29
CA ASN A 52 9.74 -0.80 41.63
C ASN A 52 8.92 -2.06 41.95
N ILE A 53 8.12 -2.56 41.01
CA ILE A 53 7.35 -3.80 41.20
C ILE A 53 8.28 -5.00 41.41
N PHE A 54 9.34 -5.10 40.61
CA PHE A 54 10.31 -6.20 40.74
C PHE A 54 11.09 -6.08 42.05
N SER A 55 11.43 -4.87 42.49
CA SER A 55 12.05 -4.63 43.80
C SER A 55 11.16 -5.18 44.92
N GLN A 56 9.85 -4.90 44.86
CA GLN A 56 8.87 -5.39 45.84
C GLN A 56 8.66 -6.92 45.76
N ALA A 57 8.55 -7.47 44.56
CA ALA A 57 8.23 -8.89 44.35
C ALA A 57 9.40 -9.83 44.66
N PHE A 58 10.64 -9.37 44.47
CA PHE A 58 11.85 -10.18 44.64
C PHE A 58 12.68 -9.79 45.88
N HIS A 59 12.27 -8.76 46.64
CA HIS A 59 12.99 -8.23 47.80
C HIS A 59 14.43 -7.77 47.48
N ILE A 60 14.59 -7.05 46.37
CA ILE A 60 15.88 -6.53 45.87
C ILE A 60 15.82 -5.00 45.82
N GLU A 61 16.78 -4.31 46.43
CA GLU A 61 16.74 -2.84 46.56
C GLU A 61 16.78 -2.09 45.22
N SER A 62 17.47 -2.63 44.20
CA SER A 62 17.57 -2.00 42.87
C SER A 62 17.83 -3.06 41.78
N PRO A 63 16.78 -3.75 41.29
CA PRO A 63 16.96 -4.76 40.25
C PRO A 63 17.40 -4.11 38.94
N HIS A 64 18.44 -4.67 38.33
CA HIS A 64 19.00 -4.15 37.09
C HIS A 64 18.05 -4.40 35.91
N VAL A 65 17.75 -3.35 35.13
CA VAL A 65 16.66 -3.39 34.15
C VAL A 65 16.89 -4.38 33.00
N GLU A 66 18.15 -4.67 32.67
CA GLU A 66 18.55 -5.64 31.64
C GLU A 66 18.67 -7.09 32.13
N VAL A 67 18.75 -7.31 33.45
CA VAL A 67 19.02 -8.64 33.99
C VAL A 67 17.72 -9.43 34.11
N ALA A 68 17.75 -10.68 33.67
CA ALA A 68 16.60 -11.57 33.77
C ALA A 68 16.26 -11.84 35.25
N PHE A 69 14.98 -11.82 35.64
CA PHE A 69 14.58 -12.07 37.04
C PHE A 69 15.03 -13.44 37.56
N GLY A 70 15.18 -14.44 36.70
CA GLY A 70 15.72 -15.76 37.09
C GLY A 70 17.19 -15.71 37.50
N GLN A 71 17.97 -14.76 36.98
CA GLN A 71 19.36 -14.52 37.36
C GLN A 71 19.47 -13.65 38.63
N LEU A 72 18.42 -12.89 38.95
CA LEU A 72 18.28 -12.12 40.19
C LEU A 72 17.84 -12.98 41.40
N GLY A 73 17.80 -14.31 41.28
CA GLY A 73 17.31 -15.21 42.32
C GLY A 73 15.79 -15.39 42.34
N GLY A 74 15.09 -15.00 41.28
CA GLY A 74 13.64 -15.08 41.16
C GLY A 74 13.10 -16.51 41.24
N THR A 75 12.17 -16.75 42.16
CA THR A 75 11.40 -18.00 42.25
C THR A 75 10.11 -17.87 41.43
N SER A 76 9.49 -19.01 41.05
CA SER A 76 8.17 -19.00 40.39
C SER A 76 7.11 -18.28 41.24
N LEU A 77 7.28 -18.25 42.58
CA LEU A 77 6.42 -17.49 43.48
C LEU A 77 6.63 -15.98 43.34
N GLY A 78 7.89 -15.51 43.24
CA GLY A 78 8.22 -14.11 42.97
C GLY A 78 7.68 -13.63 41.62
N ALA A 79 7.71 -14.49 40.58
CA ALA A 79 7.10 -14.17 39.29
C ALA A 79 5.57 -14.01 39.38
N ILE A 80 4.88 -14.84 40.17
CA ILE A 80 3.43 -14.71 40.41
C ILE A 80 3.11 -13.42 41.19
N LEU A 81 3.93 -13.07 42.18
CA LEU A 81 3.81 -11.82 42.94
C LEU A 81 4.02 -10.60 42.03
N ALA A 82 5.07 -10.60 41.21
CA ALA A 82 5.35 -9.55 40.23
C ALA A 82 4.17 -9.41 39.26
N LEU A 83 3.65 -10.51 38.71
CA LEU A 83 2.48 -10.47 37.83
C LEU A 83 1.25 -9.88 38.53
N THR A 84 1.02 -10.22 39.79
CA THR A 84 -0.12 -9.70 40.57
C THR A 84 0.00 -8.19 40.75
N LEU A 85 1.19 -7.70 41.10
CA LEU A 85 1.47 -6.28 41.26
C LEU A 85 1.38 -5.52 39.93
N ILE A 86 1.91 -6.09 38.84
CA ILE A 86 1.76 -5.55 37.48
C ILE A 86 0.27 -5.43 37.12
N ARG A 87 -0.54 -6.44 37.42
CA ARG A 87 -1.99 -6.39 37.14
C ARG A 87 -2.73 -5.35 37.95
N GLN A 88 -2.25 -5.05 39.15
CA GLN A 88 -2.84 -4.05 40.04
C GLN A 88 -2.41 -2.62 39.68
N GLN A 89 -1.14 -2.42 39.31
CA GLN A 89 -0.54 -1.10 39.16
C GLN A 89 -0.41 -0.65 37.70
N ILE A 90 -0.46 -1.58 36.74
CA ILE A 90 -0.21 -1.32 35.32
C ILE A 90 -1.39 -1.77 34.44
N SER A 91 -1.67 -3.07 34.29
CA SER A 91 -2.83 -3.55 33.51
C SER A 91 -3.20 -5.01 33.79
N ASN A 92 -4.50 -5.29 33.93
CA ASN A 92 -5.01 -6.62 34.30
C ASN A 92 -4.91 -7.68 33.18
N LYS A 93 -4.60 -7.27 31.93
CA LYS A 93 -4.54 -8.14 30.74
C LYS A 93 -3.21 -8.87 30.56
N ILE A 94 -2.19 -8.50 31.34
CA ILE A 94 -0.86 -9.11 31.26
C ILE A 94 -0.94 -10.52 31.83
N ASP A 95 -0.51 -11.53 31.09
CA ASP A 95 -0.47 -12.91 31.56
C ASP A 95 0.94 -13.34 31.98
N ILE A 96 1.01 -14.50 32.65
CA ILE A 96 2.29 -15.03 33.15
C ILE A 96 3.21 -15.50 32.01
N GLY A 97 2.64 -15.85 30.86
CA GLY A 97 3.42 -16.26 29.68
C GLY A 97 4.24 -15.10 29.13
N LEU A 98 3.66 -13.89 29.09
CA LEU A 98 4.35 -12.67 28.67
C LEU A 98 5.53 -12.34 29.58
N LEU A 99 5.37 -12.54 30.90
CA LEU A 99 6.43 -12.36 31.89
C LEU A 99 7.60 -13.33 31.67
N PHE A 100 7.32 -14.61 31.43
CA PHE A 100 8.38 -15.60 31.20
C PHE A 100 9.06 -15.46 29.83
N ALA A 101 8.35 -15.00 28.80
CA ALA A 101 8.90 -14.75 27.47
C ALA A 101 9.83 -13.53 27.44
N ASN A 102 9.64 -12.57 28.36
CA ASN A 102 10.39 -11.32 28.43
C ASN A 102 11.00 -11.16 29.83
N PRO A 103 12.07 -11.90 30.14
CA PRO A 103 12.51 -12.11 31.51
C PRO A 103 13.22 -10.92 32.18
N SER A 104 13.58 -9.84 31.45
CA SER A 104 14.12 -8.61 32.06
C SER A 104 13.09 -7.48 32.10
N ILE A 105 13.29 -6.50 33.01
CA ILE A 105 12.39 -5.33 33.13
C ILE A 105 12.30 -4.58 31.79
N ARG A 106 13.42 -4.40 31.08
CA ARG A 106 13.44 -3.70 29.79
C ARG A 106 12.66 -4.47 28.71
N GLN A 107 12.90 -5.78 28.59
CA GLN A 107 12.19 -6.61 27.61
C GLN A 107 10.69 -6.64 27.91
N LEU A 108 10.34 -6.71 29.19
CA LEU A 108 8.96 -6.72 29.64
C LEU A 108 8.28 -5.36 29.41
N ALA A 109 8.97 -4.25 29.67
CA ALA A 109 8.48 -2.90 29.39
C ALA A 109 8.17 -2.75 27.89
N ILE A 110 9.10 -3.13 27.02
CA ILE A 110 8.90 -3.10 25.56
C ILE A 110 7.71 -3.97 25.12
N ALA A 111 7.51 -5.12 25.76
CA ALA A 111 6.40 -6.02 25.44
C ALA A 111 5.04 -5.51 25.95
N ILE A 112 5.01 -4.79 27.08
CA ILE A 112 3.78 -4.29 27.70
C ILE A 112 3.38 -2.91 27.19
N GLU A 113 4.34 -2.05 26.83
CA GLU A 113 4.10 -0.67 26.40
C GLU A 113 3.02 -0.55 25.30
N PRO A 114 3.01 -1.41 24.24
CA PRO A 114 1.94 -1.39 23.24
C PRO A 114 0.55 -1.78 23.78
N LEU A 115 0.49 -2.60 24.84
CA LEU A 115 -0.75 -3.03 25.48
C LEU A 115 -1.39 -1.92 26.32
N LEU A 116 -0.57 -1.02 26.88
CA LEU A 116 -1.02 0.11 27.70
C LEU A 116 -1.53 1.27 26.85
N VAL A 117 -0.80 1.58 25.77
CA VAL A 117 -1.26 2.55 24.76
C VAL A 117 -2.60 2.10 24.15
N PHE A 118 -2.83 0.80 24.05
CA PHE A 118 -4.11 0.25 23.59
C PHE A 118 -5.29 0.48 24.55
N GLU A 119 -5.07 0.59 25.86
CA GLU A 119 -6.14 0.89 26.84
C GLU A 119 -6.57 2.35 26.78
N GLU A 120 -5.61 3.28 26.74
CA GLU A 120 -5.91 4.71 26.54
C GLU A 120 -6.60 4.96 25.18
N LEU A 121 -6.19 4.23 24.14
CA LEU A 121 -6.84 4.29 22.82
C LEU A 121 -8.20 3.62 22.79
N GLN A 122 -8.45 2.54 23.55
CA GLN A 122 -9.80 1.97 23.68
C GLN A 122 -10.74 2.96 24.40
N GLU A 123 -10.32 3.59 25.50
CA GLU A 123 -11.16 4.56 26.20
C GLU A 123 -11.45 5.80 25.35
N THR A 124 -10.48 6.30 24.58
CA THR A 124 -10.72 7.40 23.62
C THR A 124 -11.59 6.96 22.43
N MET A 125 -11.42 5.75 21.89
CA MET A 125 -12.24 5.22 20.79
C MET A 125 -13.68 4.86 21.21
N PHE A 126 -13.91 4.48 22.48
CA PHE A 126 -15.27 4.24 23.01
C PHE A 126 -15.97 5.53 23.44
N THR A 127 -15.22 6.59 23.81
CA THR A 127 -15.79 7.91 24.14
C THR A 127 -16.04 8.77 22.91
N THR A 128 -15.37 8.51 21.78
CA THR A 128 -15.90 8.91 20.48
C THR A 128 -17.10 8.03 20.15
N ASN A 129 -18.25 8.37 20.74
CA ASN A 129 -19.54 8.04 20.15
C ASN A 129 -19.43 8.38 18.66
N LEU A 130 -19.39 7.35 17.82
CA LEU A 130 -19.89 7.38 16.45
C LEU A 130 -21.37 7.77 16.55
N SER A 131 -21.61 9.05 16.84
CA SER A 131 -22.81 9.76 16.47
C SER A 131 -22.78 9.79 14.94
N HIS A 132 -23.09 8.63 14.35
CA HIS A 132 -23.46 8.56 12.95
C HIS A 132 -24.78 9.30 12.82
N GLU A 133 -24.72 10.62 12.75
CA GLU A 133 -25.60 11.29 11.81
C GLU A 133 -25.25 10.67 10.45
N VAL A 134 -26.11 9.77 9.99
CA VAL A 134 -26.09 9.23 8.63
C VAL A 134 -26.44 10.41 7.72
N HIS A 135 -25.48 11.30 7.48
CA HIS A 135 -25.60 12.26 6.42
C HIS A 135 -25.52 11.48 5.11
N VAL A 136 -26.68 11.26 4.49
CA VAL A 136 -26.74 10.85 3.10
C VAL A 136 -26.27 12.04 2.27
N ARG A 137 -24.96 12.17 2.10
CA ARG A 137 -24.41 13.05 1.06
C ARG A 137 -24.66 12.37 -0.28
N PHE A 138 -25.67 12.83 -1.01
CA PHE A 138 -25.80 12.55 -2.43
C PHE A 138 -24.70 13.33 -3.17
N SER A 139 -23.50 12.75 -3.24
CA SER A 139 -22.46 13.25 -4.12
C SER A 139 -22.86 13.04 -5.59
N PRO A 140 -22.47 13.92 -6.53
CA PRO A 140 -22.68 13.71 -7.98
C PRO A 140 -22.15 12.35 -8.46
N SER A 141 -21.12 11.85 -7.79
CA SER A 141 -20.56 10.52 -7.81
C SER A 141 -21.62 9.40 -7.88
N PHE A 142 -22.64 9.42 -7.00
CA PHE A 142 -23.69 8.38 -6.97
C PHE A 142 -24.53 8.32 -8.24
N VAL A 143 -24.86 9.47 -8.82
CA VAL A 143 -25.68 9.51 -10.04
C VAL A 143 -24.89 8.93 -11.20
N ILE A 144 -23.62 9.33 -11.35
CA ILE A 144 -22.75 8.86 -12.42
C ILE A 144 -22.53 7.34 -12.31
N GLU A 145 -22.23 6.86 -11.11
CA GLU A 145 -22.06 5.43 -10.84
C GLU A 145 -23.34 4.64 -11.14
N SER A 146 -24.51 5.14 -10.71
CA SER A 146 -25.80 4.47 -10.96
C SER A 146 -26.12 4.35 -12.45
N VAL A 147 -25.94 5.45 -13.20
CA VAL A 147 -26.15 5.46 -14.65
C VAL A 147 -25.16 4.53 -15.36
N GLY A 148 -23.88 4.57 -14.94
CA GLY A 148 -22.84 3.70 -15.46
C GLY A 148 -23.16 2.22 -15.23
N ILE A 149 -23.56 1.84 -14.01
CA ILE A 149 -23.97 0.47 -13.67
C ILE A 149 -25.14 0.01 -14.55
N VAL A 150 -26.17 0.84 -14.71
CA VAL A 150 -27.32 0.50 -15.59
C VAL A 150 -26.83 0.22 -17.01
N PHE A 151 -25.92 1.03 -17.54
CA PHE A 151 -25.38 0.84 -18.88
C PHE A 151 -24.57 -0.46 -19.00
N LEU A 152 -23.73 -0.79 -18.01
CA LEU A 152 -22.96 -2.04 -17.95
C LEU A 152 -23.87 -3.28 -17.90
N VAL A 153 -24.94 -3.21 -17.10
CA VAL A 153 -25.93 -4.29 -16.97
C VAL A 153 -26.71 -4.45 -18.28
N CYS A 154 -27.13 -3.35 -18.91
CA CYS A 154 -27.81 -3.38 -20.21
C CYS A 154 -26.93 -3.96 -21.32
N GLN A 155 -25.64 -3.57 -21.38
CA GLN A 155 -24.67 -4.16 -22.30
C GLN A 155 -24.68 -5.69 -22.17
N TRP A 156 -24.69 -6.21 -20.94
CA TRP A 156 -24.60 -7.65 -20.68
C TRP A 156 -25.90 -8.41 -20.97
N LEU A 157 -27.05 -7.89 -20.53
CA LEU A 157 -28.32 -8.64 -20.53
C LEU A 157 -29.21 -8.39 -21.74
N CYS A 158 -29.21 -7.19 -22.34
CA CYS A 158 -30.10 -6.88 -23.47
C CYS A 158 -29.85 -7.78 -24.69
N PRO A 159 -28.61 -8.03 -25.14
CA PRO A 159 -28.36 -8.93 -26.26
C PRO A 159 -28.85 -10.35 -26.00
N ILE A 160 -28.66 -10.87 -24.78
CA ILE A 160 -29.10 -12.21 -24.37
C ILE A 160 -30.63 -12.32 -24.51
N ILE A 161 -31.37 -11.32 -24.01
CA ILE A 161 -32.84 -11.30 -24.06
C ILE A 161 -33.36 -11.20 -25.50
N ILE A 162 -32.77 -10.33 -26.32
CA ILE A 162 -33.18 -10.15 -27.73
C ILE A 162 -32.93 -11.42 -28.53
N ILE A 163 -31.72 -11.97 -28.43
CA ILE A 163 -31.33 -13.20 -29.11
C ILE A 163 -32.24 -14.34 -28.68
N HIS A 164 -32.50 -14.49 -27.38
CA HIS A 164 -33.36 -15.56 -26.90
C HIS A 164 -34.82 -15.45 -27.40
N ARG A 165 -35.41 -14.24 -27.34
CA ARG A 165 -36.84 -14.05 -27.63
C ARG A 165 -37.17 -13.97 -29.12
N TRP A 166 -36.21 -13.54 -29.95
CA TRP A 166 -36.48 -13.23 -31.36
C TRP A 166 -35.58 -13.97 -32.34
N TYR A 167 -34.30 -14.21 -32.00
CA TYR A 167 -33.29 -14.66 -32.95
C TYR A 167 -32.21 -15.55 -32.31
N PRO A 168 -32.54 -16.77 -31.84
CA PRO A 168 -31.60 -17.61 -31.08
C PRO A 168 -30.35 -18.00 -31.88
N PHE A 169 -30.42 -17.95 -33.21
CA PHE A 169 -29.27 -18.18 -34.10
C PHE A 169 -28.19 -17.09 -34.03
N LEU A 170 -28.47 -15.92 -33.42
CA LEU A 170 -27.52 -14.82 -33.25
C LEU A 170 -26.62 -14.96 -32.02
N PHE A 171 -26.84 -15.96 -31.15
CA PHE A 171 -26.03 -16.18 -29.94
C PHE A 171 -24.51 -16.25 -30.21
N PRO A 172 -24.02 -16.83 -31.33
CA PRO A 172 -22.58 -16.85 -31.65
C PRO A 172 -21.97 -15.47 -31.90
N VAL A 173 -22.77 -14.43 -32.18
CA VAL A 173 -22.29 -13.06 -32.42
C VAL A 173 -22.15 -12.27 -31.11
N LEU A 174 -22.73 -12.76 -30.02
CA LEU A 174 -22.71 -12.12 -28.71
C LEU A 174 -21.29 -11.77 -28.20
N PRO A 175 -20.28 -12.65 -28.29
CA PRO A 175 -18.92 -12.31 -27.87
C PRO A 175 -18.36 -11.11 -28.66
N ALA A 176 -18.59 -11.08 -29.98
CA ALA A 176 -18.14 -10.01 -30.84
C ALA A 176 -18.80 -8.67 -30.49
N PHE A 177 -20.10 -8.69 -30.13
CA PHE A 177 -20.81 -7.52 -29.65
C PHE A 177 -20.17 -6.94 -28.37
N HIS A 178 -19.92 -7.76 -27.35
CA HIS A 178 -19.33 -7.29 -26.09
C HIS A 178 -17.93 -6.74 -26.26
N LEU A 179 -17.10 -7.42 -27.06
CA LEU A 179 -15.75 -6.98 -27.37
C LEU A 179 -15.75 -5.66 -28.15
N LEU A 180 -16.58 -5.54 -29.20
CA LEU A 180 -16.68 -4.33 -30.01
C LEU A 180 -17.21 -3.14 -29.20
N PHE A 181 -18.15 -3.38 -28.30
CA PHE A 181 -18.71 -2.34 -27.45
C PHE A 181 -17.63 -1.64 -26.60
N TYR A 182 -16.71 -2.41 -26.01
CA TYR A 182 -15.59 -1.83 -25.29
C TYR A 182 -14.69 -0.98 -26.19
N VAL A 183 -14.39 -1.45 -27.41
CA VAL A 183 -13.58 -0.68 -28.38
C VAL A 183 -14.23 0.67 -28.67
N ILE A 184 -15.54 0.69 -28.95
CA ILE A 184 -16.30 1.92 -29.19
C ILE A 184 -16.22 2.85 -27.97
N CYS A 185 -16.48 2.32 -26.77
CA CYS A 185 -16.41 3.11 -25.53
C CYS A 185 -14.99 3.63 -25.27
N SER A 186 -13.95 2.83 -25.50
CA SER A 186 -12.55 3.26 -25.34
C SER A 186 -12.22 4.43 -26.26
N CYS A 187 -12.64 4.38 -27.53
CA CYS A 187 -12.44 5.50 -28.46
C CYS A 187 -13.14 6.79 -28.03
N LEU A 188 -14.28 6.69 -27.34
CA LEU A 188 -15.07 7.85 -26.92
C LEU A 188 -14.62 8.42 -25.56
N PHE A 189 -14.29 7.52 -24.62
CA PHE A 189 -14.15 7.86 -23.20
C PHE A 189 -12.74 7.71 -22.66
N SER A 190 -11.77 7.13 -23.38
CA SER A 190 -10.41 6.93 -22.84
C SER A 190 -9.81 8.26 -22.37
N PRO A 191 -9.41 8.37 -21.09
CA PRO A 191 -8.62 9.51 -20.64
C PRO A 191 -7.18 9.38 -21.15
N CYS A 192 -6.57 10.50 -21.50
CA CYS A 192 -5.15 10.55 -21.81
C CYS A 192 -4.30 10.37 -20.54
N TYR A 193 -2.98 10.37 -20.68
CA TYR A 193 -2.04 10.44 -19.57
C TYR A 193 -2.46 11.50 -18.53
N ILE A 194 -2.52 11.11 -17.25
CA ILE A 194 -2.89 11.98 -16.13
C ILE A 194 -1.75 11.98 -15.11
N LYS A 195 -1.13 13.15 -14.90
CA LYS A 195 -0.05 13.30 -13.92
C LYS A 195 -0.56 13.21 -12.48
N ALA A 196 -1.65 13.91 -12.21
CA ALA A 196 -2.41 13.88 -10.96
C ALA A 196 -3.77 14.50 -11.25
N ASP A 197 -4.83 13.85 -10.79
CA ASP A 197 -6.20 14.39 -10.80
C ASP A 197 -6.93 13.90 -9.54
N ASN A 198 -7.93 14.66 -9.12
CA ASN A 198 -8.69 14.33 -7.91
C ASN A 198 -9.50 13.05 -8.11
N LEU A 199 -9.61 12.25 -7.06
CA LEU A 199 -10.56 11.14 -7.06
C LEU A 199 -11.99 11.63 -7.30
N PHE A 200 -12.79 10.79 -7.95
CA PHE A 200 -14.16 11.12 -8.37
C PHE A 200 -14.27 12.29 -9.37
N SER A 201 -13.17 12.72 -9.99
CA SER A 201 -13.22 13.63 -11.14
C SER A 201 -13.91 12.98 -12.34
N CYS A 202 -14.24 13.78 -13.36
CA CYS A 202 -14.74 13.24 -14.62
C CYS A 202 -13.74 12.24 -15.27
N ASN A 203 -12.43 12.45 -15.12
CA ASN A 203 -11.44 11.53 -15.66
C ASN A 203 -11.39 10.22 -14.87
N TYR A 204 -11.55 10.27 -13.54
CA TYR A 204 -11.69 9.07 -12.73
C TYR A 204 -12.87 8.24 -13.21
N TYR A 205 -14.04 8.86 -13.42
CA TYR A 205 -15.24 8.14 -13.87
C TYR A 205 -15.13 7.60 -15.30
N ARG A 206 -14.42 8.31 -16.18
CA ARG A 206 -14.09 7.80 -17.52
C ARG A 206 -13.23 6.54 -17.45
N TRP A 207 -12.18 6.56 -16.64
CA TRP A 207 -11.34 5.38 -16.39
C TRP A 207 -12.15 4.26 -15.74
N TRP A 208 -12.87 4.54 -14.65
CA TRP A 208 -13.69 3.59 -13.92
C TRP A 208 -14.67 2.86 -14.84
N PHE A 209 -15.40 3.61 -15.68
CA PHE A 209 -16.37 3.04 -16.59
C PHE A 209 -15.72 2.07 -17.58
N LEU A 210 -14.55 2.43 -18.13
CA LEU A 210 -13.79 1.55 -19.02
C LEU A 210 -13.22 0.34 -18.27
N ASP A 211 -12.63 0.52 -17.10
CA ASP A 211 -12.13 -0.59 -16.27
C ASP A 211 -13.26 -1.58 -15.92
N ARG A 212 -14.46 -1.10 -15.62
CA ARG A 212 -15.62 -1.97 -15.37
C ARG A 212 -16.09 -2.71 -16.63
N LEU A 213 -16.15 -2.02 -17.79
CA LEU A 213 -16.44 -2.68 -19.07
C LEU A 213 -15.39 -3.75 -19.41
N TRP A 214 -14.11 -3.47 -19.13
CA TRP A 214 -13.01 -4.41 -19.34
C TRP A 214 -13.18 -5.66 -18.48
N ASN A 215 -13.43 -5.48 -17.17
CA ASN A 215 -13.66 -6.57 -16.24
C ASN A 215 -14.89 -7.42 -16.63
N ASN A 216 -15.93 -6.79 -17.17
CA ASN A 216 -17.11 -7.48 -17.69
C ASN A 216 -16.81 -8.36 -18.92
N ASN A 217 -15.77 -8.00 -19.69
CA ASN A 217 -15.35 -8.72 -20.89
C ASN A 217 -14.36 -9.86 -20.62
N ILE A 218 -13.84 -10.02 -19.39
CA ILE A 218 -12.82 -11.04 -19.05
C ILE A 218 -13.23 -12.44 -19.54
N PHE A 219 -14.52 -12.77 -19.40
CA PHE A 219 -15.06 -14.05 -19.87
C PHE A 219 -14.81 -14.29 -21.36
N TRP A 220 -14.90 -13.26 -22.20
CA TRP A 220 -14.68 -13.38 -23.64
C TRP A 220 -13.18 -13.31 -23.99
N LEU A 221 -12.44 -12.47 -23.28
CA LEU A 221 -11.01 -12.27 -23.51
C LEU A 221 -10.19 -13.55 -23.28
N GLN A 222 -10.57 -14.37 -22.30
CA GLN A 222 -9.86 -15.60 -21.96
C GLN A 222 -9.79 -16.63 -23.11
N HIS A 223 -10.67 -16.53 -24.12
CA HIS A 223 -10.67 -17.41 -25.30
C HIS A 223 -9.63 -17.02 -26.36
N ILE A 224 -9.12 -15.79 -26.31
CA ILE A 224 -8.16 -15.27 -27.31
C ILE A 224 -6.79 -14.96 -26.69
N LEU A 225 -6.61 -15.14 -25.38
CA LEU A 225 -5.32 -14.94 -24.69
C LEU A 225 -4.17 -15.73 -25.34
N GLY A 226 -3.00 -15.09 -25.37
CA GLY A 226 -1.80 -15.66 -25.99
C GLY A 226 -1.87 -15.82 -27.51
N THR A 227 -2.84 -15.19 -28.18
CA THR A 227 -2.98 -15.24 -29.65
C THR A 227 -2.82 -13.88 -30.31
N PRO A 228 -2.49 -13.83 -31.61
CA PRO A 228 -2.46 -12.57 -32.36
C PRO A 228 -3.80 -11.82 -32.35
N LEU A 229 -4.94 -12.52 -32.22
CA LEU A 229 -6.27 -11.88 -32.15
C LEU A 229 -6.38 -10.97 -30.93
N TYR A 230 -5.81 -11.37 -29.80
CA TYR A 230 -5.81 -10.54 -28.60
C TYR A 230 -4.94 -9.28 -28.76
N ASN A 231 -3.80 -9.39 -29.45
CA ASN A 231 -2.97 -8.22 -29.78
C ASN A 231 -3.73 -7.24 -30.69
N TYR A 232 -4.45 -7.76 -31.70
CA TYR A 232 -5.31 -6.92 -32.54
C TYR A 232 -6.41 -6.24 -31.73
N TYR A 233 -7.06 -6.98 -30.82
CA TYR A 233 -8.08 -6.42 -29.94
C TYR A 233 -7.53 -5.28 -29.08
N LEU A 234 -6.39 -5.49 -28.40
CA LEU A 234 -5.73 -4.47 -27.59
C LEU A 234 -5.34 -3.23 -28.42
N ARG A 235 -4.88 -3.40 -29.67
CA ARG A 235 -4.59 -2.28 -30.58
C ARG A 235 -5.83 -1.48 -30.93
N LEU A 236 -6.96 -2.14 -31.20
CA LEU A 236 -8.25 -1.46 -31.40
C LEU A 236 -8.67 -0.68 -30.15
N CYS A 237 -8.28 -1.15 -28.97
CA CYS A 237 -8.51 -0.43 -27.71
C CYS A 237 -7.57 0.78 -27.51
N GLY A 238 -6.56 0.99 -28.37
CA GLY A 238 -5.61 2.11 -28.30
C GLY A 238 -4.17 1.71 -27.93
N ALA A 239 -3.92 0.43 -27.59
CA ALA A 239 -2.60 -0.04 -27.18
C ALA A 239 -1.60 -0.07 -28.36
N ARG A 240 -0.32 0.17 -28.08
CA ARG A 240 0.78 0.02 -29.05
C ARG A 240 1.53 -1.28 -28.80
N ILE A 241 0.98 -2.38 -29.30
CA ILE A 241 1.51 -3.73 -29.05
C ILE A 241 2.04 -4.31 -30.34
N SER A 242 3.18 -5.00 -30.34
CA SER A 242 3.67 -5.69 -31.54
C SER A 242 2.85 -6.95 -31.90
N LEU A 243 3.00 -7.45 -33.14
CA LEU A 243 2.22 -8.61 -33.61
C LEU A 243 2.68 -9.92 -32.97
N ASN A 244 3.97 -10.09 -32.67
CA ASN A 244 4.51 -11.34 -32.12
C ASN A 244 4.72 -11.27 -30.59
N THR A 245 4.07 -10.31 -29.93
CA THR A 245 3.96 -10.27 -28.47
C THR A 245 2.97 -11.34 -27.99
N HIS A 246 3.22 -11.95 -26.84
CA HIS A 246 2.37 -12.99 -26.27
C HIS A 246 1.86 -12.54 -24.91
N ILE A 247 0.56 -12.26 -24.80
CA ILE A 247 -0.04 -11.70 -23.58
C ILE A 247 -1.11 -12.67 -23.04
N TYR A 248 -0.87 -13.18 -21.84
CA TYR A 248 -1.73 -14.18 -21.17
C TYR A 248 -2.51 -13.62 -19.99
N THR A 249 -2.41 -12.32 -19.72
CA THR A 249 -3.11 -11.68 -18.62
C THR A 249 -4.28 -10.83 -19.11
N THR A 250 -5.35 -10.78 -18.32
CA THR A 250 -6.46 -9.82 -18.48
C THR A 250 -6.45 -8.74 -17.42
N THR A 251 -5.54 -8.79 -16.43
CA THR A 251 -5.46 -7.78 -15.36
C THR A 251 -4.71 -6.54 -15.87
N ILE A 252 -5.43 -5.74 -16.66
CA ILE A 252 -4.99 -4.51 -17.30
C ILE A 252 -6.06 -3.45 -17.03
N ASP A 253 -5.69 -2.35 -16.38
CA ASP A 253 -6.63 -1.30 -15.98
C ASP A 253 -6.82 -0.20 -17.04
N ALA A 254 -5.83 0.04 -17.89
CA ALA A 254 -5.89 1.00 -19.00
C ALA A 254 -5.15 0.49 -20.24
N PRO A 255 -5.77 -0.40 -21.05
CA PRO A 255 -5.15 -0.98 -22.25
C PRO A 255 -4.58 0.05 -23.23
N TRP A 256 -5.24 1.21 -23.38
CA TRP A 256 -4.81 2.29 -24.29
C TRP A 256 -3.50 2.98 -23.88
N LEU A 257 -2.98 2.72 -22.68
CA LEU A 257 -1.72 3.25 -22.18
C LEU A 257 -0.56 2.26 -22.26
N LEU A 258 -0.77 1.08 -22.85
CA LEU A 258 0.26 0.07 -23.00
C LEU A 258 1.07 0.24 -24.29
N GLU A 259 2.40 0.19 -24.15
CA GLU A 259 3.35 0.08 -25.26
C GLU A 259 4.19 -1.19 -25.05
N ILE A 260 4.10 -2.17 -25.95
CA ILE A 260 4.81 -3.45 -25.84
C ILE A 260 5.42 -3.82 -27.19
N ASP A 261 6.74 -3.90 -27.23
CA ASP A 261 7.48 -4.23 -28.44
C ASP A 261 7.50 -5.75 -28.75
N ASP A 262 8.22 -6.12 -29.80
CA ASP A 262 8.16 -7.46 -30.41
C ASP A 262 8.83 -8.55 -29.58
N GLY A 263 8.32 -9.78 -29.70
CA GLY A 263 8.90 -10.97 -29.06
C GLY A 263 8.78 -11.01 -27.53
N SER A 264 8.02 -10.08 -26.94
CA SER A 264 7.81 -10.02 -25.49
C SER A 264 6.70 -10.98 -25.03
N TRP A 265 6.90 -11.61 -23.87
CA TRP A 265 5.97 -12.56 -23.27
C TRP A 265 5.53 -12.09 -21.88
N ILE A 266 4.22 -12.06 -21.65
CA ILE A 266 3.58 -11.64 -20.40
C ILE A 266 2.72 -12.78 -19.88
N ALA A 267 3.08 -13.31 -18.72
CA ALA A 267 2.39 -14.42 -18.06
C ALA A 267 0.97 -14.09 -17.60
N ASN A 268 0.22 -15.14 -17.28
CA ASN A 268 -1.08 -15.03 -16.61
C ASN A 268 -0.95 -14.36 -15.22
N GLU A 269 -2.06 -13.80 -14.72
CA GLU A 269 -2.14 -13.07 -13.45
C GLU A 269 -1.15 -11.90 -13.29
N THR A 270 -0.49 -11.47 -14.36
CA THR A 270 0.40 -10.30 -14.32
C THR A 270 -0.44 -9.03 -14.28
N CYS A 271 -0.30 -8.21 -13.25
CA CYS A 271 -0.97 -6.92 -13.14
C CYS A 271 -0.21 -5.85 -13.92
N LEU A 272 -0.84 -5.29 -14.95
CA LEU A 272 -0.38 -4.10 -15.65
C LEU A 272 -1.18 -2.91 -15.14
N ASN A 273 -0.69 -2.28 -14.07
CA ASN A 273 -1.39 -1.23 -13.34
C ASN A 273 -0.92 0.14 -13.81
N CYS A 274 -1.64 0.75 -14.75
CA CYS A 274 -1.43 2.12 -15.18
C CYS A 274 -2.00 3.14 -14.18
N LEU A 275 -2.97 2.74 -13.35
CA LEU A 275 -3.56 3.51 -12.26
C LEU A 275 -2.72 3.37 -10.99
N TYR A 276 -2.43 4.50 -10.36
CA TYR A 276 -1.86 4.51 -9.02
C TYR A 276 -2.52 5.59 -8.17
N PHE A 277 -2.92 5.19 -6.96
CA PHE A 277 -3.51 6.06 -5.95
C PHE A 277 -2.40 6.73 -5.14
N ASN A 278 -2.39 8.05 -5.10
CA ASN A 278 -1.46 8.81 -4.27
C ASN A 278 -1.94 8.83 -2.81
N ASP A 279 -1.13 9.38 -1.91
CA ASP A 279 -1.46 9.45 -0.48
C ASP A 279 -2.42 10.64 -0.17
N ASP A 280 -2.69 11.51 -1.15
CA ASP A 280 -3.40 12.79 -1.02
C ASP A 280 -4.78 12.82 -1.74
N ASP A 281 -5.48 11.69 -1.78
CA ASP A 281 -6.79 11.54 -2.47
C ASP A 281 -6.79 11.92 -3.96
N THR A 282 -5.61 11.88 -4.57
CA THR A 282 -5.45 11.98 -6.01
C THR A 282 -5.08 10.63 -6.62
N PHE A 283 -5.27 10.51 -7.93
CA PHE A 283 -4.80 9.38 -8.71
C PHE A 283 -4.02 9.85 -9.93
N ASN A 284 -3.16 8.98 -10.45
CA ASN A 284 -2.47 9.20 -11.70
C ASN A 284 -2.70 8.02 -12.66
N LEU A 285 -2.60 8.30 -13.96
CA LEU A 285 -2.67 7.33 -15.04
C LEU A 285 -1.46 7.50 -15.93
N SER A 286 -0.55 6.52 -15.93
CA SER A 286 0.69 6.58 -16.69
C SER A 286 0.90 5.35 -17.55
N SER A 287 1.56 5.55 -18.70
CA SER A 287 1.86 4.47 -19.63
C SER A 287 2.83 3.45 -19.04
N ILE A 288 2.65 2.18 -19.43
CA ILE A 288 3.61 1.11 -19.20
C ILE A 288 4.28 0.80 -20.54
N LYS A 289 5.60 0.87 -20.58
CA LYS A 289 6.42 0.61 -21.76
C LYS A 289 7.31 -0.60 -21.54
N ILE A 290 7.17 -1.60 -22.42
CA ILE A 290 7.90 -2.86 -22.37
C ILE A 290 8.64 -3.04 -23.70
N GLY A 291 9.97 -3.00 -23.65
CA GLY A 291 10.82 -3.23 -24.82
C GLY A 291 10.74 -4.65 -25.37
N SER A 292 11.55 -4.91 -26.40
CA SER A 292 11.53 -6.15 -27.18
C SER A 292 12.13 -7.33 -26.40
N ASN A 293 11.65 -8.54 -26.69
CA ASN A 293 12.14 -9.80 -26.10
C ASN A 293 12.12 -9.85 -24.57
N CYS A 294 11.25 -9.05 -23.96
CA CYS A 294 11.03 -9.06 -22.52
C CYS A 294 10.14 -10.23 -22.09
N SER A 295 10.21 -10.58 -20.83
CA SER A 295 9.75 -11.86 -20.35
C SER A 295 9.29 -11.73 -18.91
N ILE A 296 7.98 -11.59 -18.72
CA ILE A 296 7.38 -11.25 -17.42
C ILE A 296 6.66 -12.45 -16.84
N GLY A 297 7.11 -12.91 -15.68
CA GLY A 297 6.60 -14.09 -14.99
C GLY A 297 5.24 -13.90 -14.33
N THR A 298 4.59 -15.03 -14.01
CA THR A 298 3.22 -15.08 -13.48
C THR A 298 3.09 -14.29 -12.17
N ARG A 299 1.94 -13.62 -11.99
CA ARG A 299 1.65 -12.83 -10.78
C ARG A 299 2.65 -11.68 -10.50
N SER A 300 3.36 -11.24 -11.53
CA SER A 300 4.21 -10.04 -11.43
C SER A 300 3.38 -8.77 -11.57
N ILE A 301 3.91 -7.64 -11.09
CA ILE A 301 3.18 -6.38 -11.02
C ILE A 301 4.05 -5.30 -11.66
N LEU A 302 3.54 -4.67 -12.71
CA LEU A 302 4.16 -3.53 -13.37
C LEU A 302 3.34 -2.29 -13.09
N PHE A 303 4.01 -1.24 -12.64
CA PHE A 303 3.38 0.01 -12.24
C PHE A 303 3.33 1.08 -13.33
N ASN A 304 2.49 2.07 -13.04
CA ASN A 304 2.35 3.28 -13.80
C ASN A 304 3.73 3.93 -14.05
N GLY A 305 4.03 4.25 -15.31
CA GLY A 305 5.29 4.88 -15.68
C GLY A 305 6.49 3.94 -15.79
N VAL A 306 6.29 2.62 -15.68
CA VAL A 306 7.35 1.65 -15.98
C VAL A 306 7.85 1.82 -17.41
N ASN A 307 9.17 1.85 -17.57
CA ASN A 307 9.86 1.89 -18.86
C ASN A 307 10.99 0.87 -18.88
N MET A 308 10.71 -0.30 -19.46
CA MET A 308 11.65 -1.41 -19.61
C MET A 308 12.28 -1.37 -20.99
N GLN A 309 13.60 -1.44 -21.07
CA GLN A 309 14.31 -1.65 -22.33
C GLN A 309 14.16 -3.11 -22.84
N ASN A 310 15.05 -3.54 -23.74
CA ASN A 310 14.97 -4.85 -24.38
C ASN A 310 15.60 -5.95 -23.51
N ASN A 311 15.20 -7.20 -23.75
CA ASN A 311 15.81 -8.41 -23.19
C ASN A 311 15.79 -8.48 -21.65
N ILE A 312 14.71 -8.00 -21.01
CA ILE A 312 14.54 -8.06 -19.55
C ILE A 312 13.72 -9.28 -19.16
N ILE A 313 14.12 -9.92 -18.05
CA ILE A 313 13.40 -11.06 -17.49
C ILE A 313 12.93 -10.69 -16.08
N VAL A 314 11.63 -10.75 -15.86
CA VAL A 314 11.00 -10.54 -14.56
C VAL A 314 10.54 -11.89 -14.06
N GLN A 315 11.10 -12.34 -12.94
CA GLN A 315 10.73 -13.62 -12.32
C GLN A 315 9.29 -13.57 -11.78
N PRO A 316 8.59 -14.71 -11.66
CA PRO A 316 7.24 -14.74 -11.11
C PRO A 316 7.14 -14.06 -9.74
N MET A 317 6.00 -13.43 -9.46
CA MET A 317 5.77 -12.65 -8.23
C MET A 317 6.82 -11.55 -7.99
N SER A 318 7.21 -10.81 -9.02
CA SER A 318 8.10 -9.64 -8.87
C SER A 318 7.34 -8.33 -9.08
N SER A 319 7.81 -7.26 -8.45
CA SER A 319 7.28 -5.90 -8.60
C SER A 319 8.24 -5.04 -9.39
N VAL A 320 7.73 -4.30 -10.38
CA VAL A 320 8.53 -3.48 -11.30
C VAL A 320 8.04 -2.05 -11.27
N THR A 321 8.95 -1.11 -11.03
CA THR A 321 8.70 0.33 -11.02
C THR A 321 9.77 1.06 -11.84
N GLY A 322 9.40 2.22 -12.41
CA GLY A 322 10.35 3.12 -13.04
C GLY A 322 11.09 2.55 -14.26
N PHE A 323 12.31 3.03 -14.48
CA PHE A 323 13.12 2.65 -15.64
C PHE A 323 13.98 1.41 -15.35
N ILE A 324 13.92 0.42 -16.25
CA ILE A 324 14.75 -0.80 -16.18
C ILE A 324 15.64 -0.89 -17.41
N ALA A 325 16.96 -0.96 -17.17
CA ALA A 325 17.96 -1.09 -18.21
C ALA A 325 17.92 -2.48 -18.88
N SER A 326 18.40 -2.55 -20.12
CA SER A 326 18.48 -3.78 -20.90
C SER A 326 19.26 -4.87 -20.16
N GLU A 327 18.95 -6.14 -20.46
CA GLU A 327 19.68 -7.31 -19.93
C GLU A 327 19.65 -7.43 -18.39
N THR A 328 18.59 -6.92 -17.77
CA THR A 328 18.36 -7.02 -16.33
C THR A 328 17.48 -8.23 -16.01
N ILE A 329 17.79 -8.92 -14.90
CA ILE A 329 16.88 -9.89 -14.27
C ILE A 329 16.28 -9.20 -13.04
N VAL A 330 14.95 -9.15 -13.00
CA VAL A 330 14.20 -8.66 -11.84
C VAL A 330 13.69 -9.86 -11.05
N ASP A 331 14.00 -9.90 -9.76
CA ASP A 331 13.58 -10.98 -8.88
C ASP A 331 13.05 -10.43 -7.53
N GLY A 332 11.73 -10.52 -7.33
CA GLY A 332 11.06 -9.84 -6.23
C GLY A 332 11.09 -8.32 -6.46
N GLU A 333 11.86 -7.60 -5.65
CA GLU A 333 12.18 -6.18 -5.85
C GLU A 333 13.67 -5.96 -6.22
N GLU A 334 14.47 -7.03 -6.34
CA GLU A 334 15.89 -6.94 -6.65
C GLU A 334 16.12 -6.84 -8.17
N HIS A 335 16.93 -5.87 -8.59
CA HIS A 335 17.38 -5.74 -9.98
C HIS A 335 18.85 -6.18 -10.08
N LYS A 336 19.10 -7.26 -10.81
CA LYS A 336 20.45 -7.79 -11.04
C LYS A 336 20.82 -7.66 -12.51
N SER A 337 21.91 -6.95 -12.78
CA SER A 337 22.55 -6.98 -14.10
C SER A 337 23.02 -8.40 -14.38
N ARG A 338 22.71 -8.91 -15.57
CA ARG A 338 23.11 -10.26 -15.98
C ARG A 338 24.65 -10.36 -16.09
N PRO A 339 25.26 -11.52 -15.77
CA PRO A 339 26.66 -11.80 -16.08
C PRO A 339 26.92 -11.82 -17.59
N SER A 340 28.07 -11.27 -18.03
CA SER A 340 28.48 -11.18 -19.45
C SER A 340 28.52 -12.51 -20.20
N ASP A 341 28.69 -13.62 -19.47
CA ASP A 341 29.02 -14.92 -20.05
C ASP A 341 27.76 -15.73 -20.43
N ILE A 342 26.58 -15.25 -20.05
CA ILE A 342 25.33 -15.92 -20.41
C ILE A 342 24.84 -15.31 -21.72
N SER A 343 25.10 -15.96 -22.85
CA SER A 343 24.56 -15.53 -24.15
C SER A 343 23.04 -15.58 -24.14
N ILE A 344 22.36 -14.45 -24.39
CA ILE A 344 20.95 -14.46 -24.79
C ILE A 344 20.95 -14.96 -26.22
N VAL A 345 20.79 -16.26 -26.41
CA VAL A 345 20.42 -16.76 -27.73
C VAL A 345 19.06 -16.16 -28.02
N GLN A 346 18.99 -15.24 -28.99
CA GLN A 346 17.72 -14.74 -29.52
C GLN A 346 16.96 -15.94 -30.09
N SER A 347 16.13 -16.58 -29.27
CA SER A 347 15.19 -17.57 -29.77
C SER A 347 14.18 -16.83 -30.63
N ASN A 348 13.92 -17.34 -31.83
CA ASN A 348 12.82 -16.83 -32.62
C ASN A 348 11.52 -17.12 -31.87
N ARG A 349 10.93 -16.09 -31.26
CA ARG A 349 9.67 -16.17 -30.50
C ARG A 349 8.44 -15.92 -31.37
N SER A 350 8.64 -15.62 -32.66
CA SER A 350 7.54 -15.44 -33.60
C SER A 350 6.93 -16.79 -33.98
N LEU A 351 5.61 -16.88 -33.84
CA LEU A 351 4.86 -18.02 -34.38
C LEU A 351 4.90 -17.98 -35.91
N SER A 352 5.13 -19.15 -36.52
CA SER A 352 4.95 -19.33 -37.96
C SER A 352 3.48 -19.12 -38.34
N ILE A 353 3.21 -18.85 -39.62
CA ILE A 353 1.85 -18.71 -40.13
C ILE A 353 0.98 -19.95 -39.81
N TRP A 354 1.55 -21.16 -39.91
CA TRP A 354 0.85 -22.41 -39.63
C TRP A 354 0.48 -22.57 -38.16
N LEU A 355 1.34 -22.12 -37.24
CA LEU A 355 1.06 -22.13 -35.81
C LEU A 355 -0.05 -21.12 -35.45
N LYS A 356 -0.06 -19.95 -36.09
CA LYS A 356 -1.15 -18.97 -35.95
C LYS A 356 -2.47 -19.54 -36.49
N ILE A 357 -2.45 -20.21 -37.63
CA ILE A 357 -3.62 -20.91 -38.19
C ILE A 357 -4.13 -21.98 -37.22
N TYR A 358 -3.23 -22.77 -36.62
CA TYR A 358 -3.61 -23.76 -35.61
C TYR A 358 -4.32 -23.13 -34.41
N GLN A 359 -3.83 -22.00 -33.88
CA GLN A 359 -4.50 -21.29 -32.79
C GLN A 359 -5.93 -20.90 -33.16
N ILE A 360 -6.14 -20.35 -34.36
CA ILE A 360 -7.46 -19.97 -34.87
C ILE A 360 -8.37 -21.19 -34.98
N ILE A 361 -7.89 -22.30 -35.57
CA ILE A 361 -8.66 -23.54 -35.72
C ILE A 361 -9.06 -24.09 -34.34
N ALA A 362 -8.14 -24.10 -33.37
CA ALA A 362 -8.42 -24.58 -32.02
C ALA A 362 -9.49 -23.73 -31.33
N ILE A 363 -9.40 -22.40 -31.44
CA ILE A 363 -10.41 -21.47 -30.92
C ILE A 363 -11.77 -21.73 -31.57
N ILE A 364 -11.82 -21.79 -32.90
CA ILE A 364 -13.08 -22.07 -33.63
C ILE A 364 -13.65 -23.42 -33.20
N SER A 365 -12.82 -24.45 -33.05
CA SER A 365 -13.25 -25.78 -32.63
C SER A 365 -13.88 -25.73 -31.24
N ILE A 366 -13.28 -25.03 -30.29
CA ILE A 366 -13.83 -24.88 -28.93
C ILE A 366 -15.13 -24.08 -28.96
N ILE A 367 -15.23 -23.00 -29.74
CA ILE A 367 -16.47 -22.24 -29.92
C ILE A 367 -17.56 -23.13 -30.53
N CYS A 368 -17.24 -23.93 -31.55
CA CYS A 368 -18.16 -24.87 -32.17
C CYS A 368 -18.63 -25.95 -31.19
N ILE A 369 -17.76 -26.46 -30.31
CA ILE A 369 -18.13 -27.39 -29.24
C ILE A 369 -19.13 -26.72 -28.29
N HIS A 370 -18.83 -25.51 -27.81
CA HIS A 370 -19.75 -24.75 -26.95
C HIS A 370 -21.10 -24.53 -27.63
N TYR A 371 -21.08 -24.15 -28.90
CA TYR A 371 -22.29 -23.92 -29.70
C TYR A 371 -23.11 -25.20 -29.90
N ALA A 372 -22.47 -26.31 -30.26
CA ALA A 372 -23.14 -27.60 -30.42
C ALA A 372 -23.79 -28.06 -29.12
N LEU A 373 -23.10 -27.90 -27.98
CA LEU A 373 -23.65 -28.19 -26.66
C LEU A 373 -24.89 -27.34 -26.38
N LEU A 374 -24.80 -26.02 -26.58
CA LEU A 374 -25.93 -25.11 -26.37
C LEU A 374 -27.12 -25.48 -27.26
N ILE A 375 -26.90 -25.85 -28.54
CA ILE A 375 -27.98 -26.31 -29.42
C ILE A 375 -28.61 -27.61 -28.93
N ILE A 376 -27.81 -28.61 -28.57
CA ILE A 376 -28.32 -29.91 -28.10
C ILE A 376 -29.18 -29.68 -26.87
N VAL A 377 -28.64 -28.96 -25.90
CA VAL A 377 -29.31 -28.60 -24.66
C VAL A 377 -30.60 -27.82 -24.93
N TYR A 378 -30.57 -26.83 -25.83
CA TYR A 378 -31.75 -26.05 -26.22
C TYR A 378 -32.80 -26.92 -26.91
N LYS A 379 -32.42 -27.77 -27.88
CA LYS A 379 -33.35 -28.64 -28.63
C LYS A 379 -34.01 -29.71 -27.76
N VAL A 380 -33.27 -30.26 -26.80
CA VAL A 380 -33.83 -31.20 -25.82
C VAL A 380 -34.90 -30.52 -24.96
N TYR A 381 -34.78 -29.21 -24.73
CA TYR A 381 -35.66 -28.46 -23.82
C TYR A 381 -36.70 -27.58 -24.50
N SER A 382 -36.58 -27.28 -25.81
CA SER A 382 -37.55 -26.46 -26.56
C SER A 382 -38.90 -27.15 -26.80
N VAL A 383 -39.25 -28.17 -26.02
CA VAL A 383 -40.57 -28.83 -26.02
C VAL A 383 -41.59 -27.93 -25.30
N GLY A 384 -42.03 -26.88 -25.99
CA GLY A 384 -43.34 -26.21 -25.96
C GLY A 384 -44.10 -25.84 -24.67
N GLN A 385 -43.73 -26.26 -23.45
CA GLN A 385 -44.61 -26.10 -22.26
C GLN A 385 -43.92 -25.75 -20.94
N ILE A 386 -42.59 -25.57 -20.90
CA ILE A 386 -41.87 -25.30 -19.63
C ILE A 386 -41.44 -23.82 -19.55
N PRO A 387 -41.73 -23.10 -18.43
CA PRO A 387 -41.33 -21.71 -18.24
C PRO A 387 -39.81 -21.45 -18.36
N LEU A 388 -39.46 -20.27 -18.89
CA LEU A 388 -38.09 -19.76 -19.04
C LEU A 388 -37.24 -19.91 -17.77
N LEU A 389 -37.86 -19.65 -16.62
CA LEU A 389 -37.25 -19.67 -15.29
C LEU A 389 -36.78 -21.05 -14.83
N ILE A 390 -37.17 -22.10 -15.55
CA ILE A 390 -36.85 -23.50 -15.29
C ILE A 390 -35.93 -24.03 -16.41
N SER A 391 -36.18 -23.60 -17.65
CA SER A 391 -35.45 -24.09 -18.83
C SER A 391 -33.99 -23.66 -18.89
N ILE A 392 -33.72 -22.36 -18.79
CA ILE A 392 -32.36 -21.82 -18.92
C ILE A 392 -31.43 -22.32 -17.79
N PRO A 393 -31.85 -22.37 -16.51
CA PRO A 393 -31.03 -22.92 -15.43
C PRO A 393 -30.68 -24.39 -15.63
N PHE A 394 -31.63 -25.18 -16.13
CA PHE A 394 -31.41 -26.60 -16.42
C PHE A 394 -30.39 -26.73 -17.54
N CYS A 395 -30.58 -25.94 -18.60
CA CYS A 395 -29.67 -25.89 -19.74
C CYS A 395 -28.25 -25.50 -19.32
N TRP A 396 -28.12 -24.48 -18.47
CA TRP A 396 -26.84 -24.04 -17.94
C TRP A 396 -26.18 -25.13 -17.09
N THR A 397 -26.93 -25.74 -16.17
CA THR A 397 -26.42 -26.84 -15.32
C THR A 397 -25.91 -28.00 -16.19
N LEU A 398 -26.68 -28.40 -17.20
CA LEU A 398 -26.31 -29.46 -18.11
C LEU A 398 -25.08 -29.10 -18.95
N TRP A 399 -25.01 -27.87 -19.49
CA TRP A 399 -23.84 -27.37 -20.21
C TRP A 399 -22.59 -27.42 -19.33
N SER A 400 -22.68 -27.00 -18.05
CA SER A 400 -21.57 -27.05 -17.12
C SER A 400 -21.10 -28.50 -16.87
N ILE A 401 -22.01 -29.46 -16.71
CA ILE A 401 -21.65 -30.88 -16.48
C ILE A 401 -20.92 -31.44 -17.69
N VAL A 402 -21.52 -31.28 -18.88
CA VAL A 402 -20.97 -31.84 -20.12
C VAL A 402 -19.69 -31.12 -20.51
N GLY A 403 -19.60 -29.80 -20.30
CA GLY A 403 -18.41 -29.01 -20.53
C GLY A 403 -17.23 -29.44 -19.66
N CYS A 404 -17.47 -29.74 -18.38
CA CYS A 404 -16.47 -30.31 -17.48
C CYS A 404 -15.95 -31.66 -18.03
N PHE A 405 -16.86 -32.56 -18.40
CA PHE A 405 -16.49 -33.87 -18.96
C PHE A 405 -15.68 -33.75 -20.27
N ILE A 406 -16.12 -32.89 -21.19
CA ILE A 406 -15.40 -32.64 -22.45
C ILE A 406 -14.02 -32.08 -22.17
N SER A 407 -13.89 -31.08 -21.29
CA SER A 407 -12.59 -30.51 -20.92
C SER A 407 -11.63 -31.58 -20.44
N LEU A 408 -12.08 -32.45 -19.54
CA LEU A 408 -11.29 -33.56 -19.02
C LEU A 408 -10.85 -34.53 -20.14
N LEU A 409 -11.74 -34.87 -21.07
CA LEU A 409 -11.39 -35.70 -22.24
C LEU A 409 -10.35 -35.03 -23.15
N LEU A 410 -10.52 -33.73 -23.45
CA LEU A 410 -9.59 -32.98 -24.29
C LEU A 410 -8.20 -32.91 -23.62
N LEU A 411 -8.15 -32.63 -22.32
CA LEU A 411 -6.90 -32.61 -21.56
C LEU A 411 -6.20 -33.97 -21.56
N LYS A 412 -6.95 -35.07 -21.40
CA LYS A 412 -6.38 -36.42 -21.34
C LYS A 412 -5.91 -36.93 -22.69
N PHE A 413 -6.75 -36.81 -23.73
CA PHE A 413 -6.56 -37.50 -25.00
C PHE A 413 -6.02 -36.61 -26.13
N ILE A 414 -6.24 -35.29 -26.08
CA ILE A 414 -5.76 -34.36 -27.12
C ILE A 414 -4.48 -33.65 -26.70
N VAL A 415 -4.46 -33.07 -25.50
CA VAL A 415 -3.27 -32.42 -24.95
C VAL A 415 -2.24 -33.47 -24.54
N GLY A 416 -2.65 -34.45 -23.72
CA GLY A 416 -1.79 -35.54 -23.28
C GLY A 416 -0.69 -35.13 -22.30
N PRO A 417 0.22 -36.06 -21.94
CA PRO A 417 1.24 -35.84 -20.92
C PRO A 417 2.43 -35.02 -21.43
N CYS A 418 3.23 -34.50 -20.48
CA CYS A 418 4.54 -33.85 -20.70
C CYS A 418 5.65 -34.64 -20.00
N ALA A 419 6.89 -34.55 -20.47
CA ALA A 419 8.03 -35.11 -19.74
C ALA A 419 8.67 -34.07 -18.82
N ALA A 420 9.17 -34.51 -17.66
CA ALA A 420 9.82 -33.64 -16.69
C ALA A 420 11.16 -33.13 -17.23
N GLY A 421 11.47 -31.86 -16.99
CA GLY A 421 12.72 -31.21 -17.39
C GLY A 421 12.76 -30.71 -18.83
N GLU A 422 11.73 -30.98 -19.64
CA GLU A 422 11.66 -30.50 -21.02
C GLU A 422 11.48 -28.98 -21.09
N ILE A 423 12.14 -28.37 -22.08
CA ILE A 423 12.02 -26.95 -22.41
C ILE A 423 11.34 -26.85 -23.76
N TYR A 424 10.17 -26.23 -23.80
CA TYR A 424 9.41 -25.98 -25.02
C TYR A 424 9.67 -24.55 -25.51
N PRO A 425 10.25 -24.36 -26.70
CA PRO A 425 10.33 -23.04 -27.32
C PRO A 425 8.92 -22.49 -27.57
N ILE A 426 8.68 -21.19 -27.35
CA ILE A 426 7.38 -20.54 -27.58
C ILE A 426 6.88 -20.79 -29.01
N ALA A 427 7.77 -20.75 -29.99
CA ALA A 427 7.45 -20.97 -31.39
C ALA A 427 7.33 -22.45 -31.80
N SER A 428 7.24 -23.39 -30.85
CA SER A 428 7.15 -24.83 -31.14
C SER A 428 5.71 -25.36 -31.14
N TRP A 429 5.46 -26.40 -31.94
CA TRP A 429 4.18 -27.11 -31.93
C TRP A 429 3.88 -27.72 -30.55
N LEU A 430 4.91 -28.27 -29.89
CA LEU A 430 4.79 -28.87 -28.57
C LEU A 430 4.34 -27.85 -27.53
N TYR A 431 4.89 -26.63 -27.55
CA TYR A 431 4.39 -25.54 -26.67
C TYR A 431 2.91 -25.26 -26.90
N LEU A 432 2.49 -25.09 -28.16
CA LEU A 432 1.10 -24.79 -28.47
C LEU A 432 0.15 -25.91 -28.04
N GLN A 433 0.51 -27.16 -28.29
CA GLN A 433 -0.31 -28.31 -27.93
C GLN A 433 -0.33 -28.57 -26.43
N LYS A 434 0.82 -28.48 -25.75
CA LYS A 434 0.98 -28.94 -24.35
C LYS A 434 0.67 -27.87 -23.32
N ILE A 435 0.96 -26.61 -23.62
CA ILE A 435 0.85 -25.48 -22.68
C ILE A 435 -0.29 -24.54 -23.08
N TRP A 436 -0.24 -23.96 -24.29
CA TRP A 436 -1.24 -22.96 -24.69
C TRP A 436 -2.65 -23.58 -24.84
N LEU A 437 -2.78 -24.71 -25.55
CA LEU A 437 -4.07 -25.37 -25.75
C LEU A 437 -4.68 -25.84 -24.42
N ARG A 438 -3.84 -26.32 -23.49
CA ARG A 438 -4.25 -26.66 -22.13
C ARG A 438 -4.89 -25.46 -21.44
N GLN A 439 -4.20 -24.32 -21.43
CA GLN A 439 -4.71 -23.09 -20.84
C GLN A 439 -6.02 -22.65 -21.51
N LEU A 440 -6.11 -22.72 -22.84
CA LEU A 440 -7.33 -22.39 -23.58
C LEU A 440 -8.51 -23.29 -23.20
N ILE A 441 -8.30 -24.61 -23.05
CA ILE A 441 -9.34 -25.54 -22.62
C ILE A 441 -9.78 -25.21 -21.21
N VAL A 442 -8.85 -25.06 -20.26
CA VAL A 442 -9.18 -24.78 -18.86
C VAL A 442 -9.93 -23.46 -18.72
N SER A 443 -9.48 -22.39 -19.41
CA SER A 443 -10.13 -21.08 -19.38
C SER A 443 -11.51 -21.10 -20.05
N SER A 444 -11.64 -21.76 -21.20
CA SER A 444 -12.91 -21.79 -21.94
C SER A 444 -14.04 -22.47 -21.17
N PHE A 445 -13.70 -23.42 -20.30
CA PHE A 445 -14.64 -24.12 -19.45
C PHE A 445 -14.56 -23.68 -17.98
N HIS A 446 -14.00 -22.51 -17.68
CA HIS A 446 -13.79 -22.03 -16.31
C HIS A 446 -15.07 -22.15 -15.44
N TYR A 447 -16.22 -21.73 -15.98
CA TYR A 447 -17.50 -21.79 -15.27
C TYR A 447 -18.03 -23.20 -15.03
N ALA A 448 -17.61 -24.19 -15.81
CA ALA A 448 -17.97 -25.59 -15.58
C ALA A 448 -17.34 -26.13 -14.28
N TRP A 449 -16.16 -25.62 -13.91
CA TRP A 449 -15.48 -25.99 -12.67
C TRP A 449 -16.16 -25.43 -11.41
N LEU A 450 -17.15 -24.55 -11.56
CA LEU A 450 -17.96 -24.08 -10.46
C LEU A 450 -18.99 -25.12 -10.01
N LEU A 451 -19.27 -26.18 -10.78
CA LEU A 451 -20.18 -27.25 -10.36
C LEU A 451 -19.65 -28.03 -9.16
N PRO A 452 -18.39 -28.48 -9.13
CA PRO A 452 -17.80 -29.02 -7.91
C PRO A 452 -17.33 -27.87 -7.01
N THR A 453 -17.94 -27.66 -5.85
CA THR A 453 -17.53 -26.59 -4.91
C THR A 453 -17.08 -27.15 -3.57
N GLY A 454 -15.86 -26.81 -3.15
CA GLY A 454 -15.34 -27.08 -1.81
C GLY A 454 -14.40 -28.28 -1.77
N TYR A 455 -13.80 -28.54 -0.60
CA TYR A 455 -12.89 -29.64 -0.27
C TYR A 455 -13.52 -31.05 -0.40
N ASP A 456 -14.22 -31.28 -1.52
CA ASP A 456 -14.80 -32.54 -1.91
C ASP A 456 -13.69 -33.47 -2.38
N TYR A 457 -13.77 -34.74 -2.00
CA TYR A 457 -12.83 -35.77 -2.45
C TYR A 457 -12.78 -35.93 -3.99
N LEU A 458 -13.70 -35.31 -4.74
CA LEU A 458 -13.79 -35.42 -6.20
C LEU A 458 -12.54 -34.90 -6.92
N TYR A 459 -11.95 -33.78 -6.50
CA TYR A 459 -10.79 -33.19 -7.17
C TYR A 459 -9.57 -34.13 -7.21
N PRO A 460 -9.15 -34.75 -6.09
CA PRO A 460 -8.15 -35.83 -6.11
C PRO A 460 -8.43 -36.95 -7.13
N TYR A 461 -9.68 -37.41 -7.26
CA TYR A 461 -10.02 -38.46 -8.23
C TYR A 461 -9.89 -37.98 -9.68
N VAL A 462 -10.34 -36.75 -9.97
CA VAL A 462 -10.19 -36.15 -11.31
C VAL A 462 -8.71 -36.01 -11.67
N LEU A 463 -7.88 -35.51 -10.75
CA LEU A 463 -6.44 -35.37 -10.97
C LEU A 463 -5.74 -36.73 -11.16
N ARG A 464 -6.09 -37.76 -10.39
CA ARG A 464 -5.60 -39.15 -10.60
C ARG A 464 -5.97 -39.67 -11.99
N TRP A 465 -7.21 -39.44 -12.44
CA TRP A 465 -7.64 -39.85 -13.78
C TRP A 465 -6.85 -39.12 -14.89
N LEU A 466 -6.39 -37.90 -14.63
CA LEU A 466 -5.45 -37.14 -15.46
C LEU A 466 -3.96 -37.46 -15.19
N ALA A 467 -3.68 -38.64 -14.61
CA ALA A 467 -2.35 -39.19 -14.36
C ALA A 467 -1.49 -38.45 -13.32
N ALA A 468 -2.08 -37.58 -12.47
CA ALA A 468 -1.37 -37.07 -11.31
C ALA A 468 -1.20 -38.17 -10.24
N HIS A 469 -0.08 -38.14 -9.52
CA HIS A 469 0.11 -39.00 -8.35
C HIS A 469 -0.51 -38.30 -7.13
N ILE A 470 -1.64 -38.80 -6.64
CA ILE A 470 -2.36 -38.21 -5.51
C ILE A 470 -2.63 -39.32 -4.49
N GLU A 471 -2.09 -39.18 -3.29
CA GLU A 471 -2.31 -40.10 -2.19
C GLU A 471 -3.63 -39.80 -1.43
N GLU A 472 -3.78 -40.33 -0.22
CA GLU A 472 -4.98 -40.18 0.61
C GLU A 472 -5.04 -38.82 1.31
N ASN A 473 -6.24 -38.40 1.72
CA ASN A 473 -6.45 -37.17 2.51
C ASN A 473 -5.95 -35.85 1.89
N VAL A 474 -5.70 -35.80 0.59
CA VAL A 474 -5.34 -34.57 -0.13
C VAL A 474 -6.56 -33.66 -0.28
N LYS A 475 -6.41 -32.39 0.11
CA LYS A 475 -7.47 -31.37 0.13
C LYS A 475 -7.11 -30.21 -0.78
N ILE A 476 -7.96 -29.91 -1.76
CA ILE A 476 -7.75 -28.86 -2.76
C ILE A 476 -8.98 -27.95 -2.78
N ALA A 477 -8.77 -26.64 -2.62
CA ALA A 477 -9.86 -25.66 -2.66
C ALA A 477 -10.32 -25.33 -4.09
N GLU A 478 -9.39 -25.19 -5.03
CA GLU A 478 -9.63 -24.74 -6.42
C GLU A 478 -8.88 -25.68 -7.39
N ILE A 479 -9.60 -26.29 -8.35
CA ILE A 479 -9.00 -27.29 -9.26
C ILE A 479 -8.42 -26.68 -10.55
N ASP A 480 -8.93 -25.54 -11.02
CA ASP A 480 -8.55 -24.92 -12.29
C ASP A 480 -7.06 -24.53 -12.35
N ASN A 481 -6.50 -24.04 -11.25
CA ASN A 481 -5.06 -23.78 -11.11
C ASN A 481 -4.22 -25.06 -11.29
N PHE A 482 -4.71 -26.21 -10.81
CA PHE A 482 -4.04 -27.50 -10.97
C PHE A 482 -4.17 -28.06 -12.39
N LEU A 483 -5.32 -27.87 -13.04
CA LEU A 483 -5.57 -28.33 -14.41
C LEU A 483 -4.75 -27.56 -15.46
N SER A 484 -4.42 -26.30 -15.14
CA SER A 484 -3.56 -25.46 -15.97
C SER A 484 -2.12 -25.98 -16.03
N CYS A 485 -1.69 -26.75 -15.04
CA CYS A 485 -0.40 -27.45 -15.03
C CYS A 485 -0.53 -28.84 -15.70
N PRO A 486 0.54 -29.37 -16.32
CA PRO A 486 0.61 -30.77 -16.72
C PRO A 486 0.46 -31.72 -15.52
N THR A 487 -0.77 -32.17 -15.28
CA THR A 487 -1.17 -32.98 -14.12
C THR A 487 -0.32 -34.23 -13.91
N ASN A 488 0.20 -34.83 -15.00
CA ASN A 488 1.07 -36.00 -14.93
C ASN A 488 2.44 -35.73 -14.26
N LEU A 489 2.77 -34.47 -14.01
CA LEU A 489 3.97 -34.01 -13.33
C LEU A 489 3.68 -33.52 -11.91
N LEU A 490 2.46 -33.75 -11.40
CA LEU A 490 2.09 -33.43 -10.03
C LEU A 490 2.13 -34.68 -9.16
N LYS A 491 2.90 -34.62 -8.07
CA LYS A 491 2.92 -35.61 -7.00
C LYS A 491 2.49 -34.95 -5.68
N LEU A 492 1.31 -35.30 -5.19
CA LEU A 492 0.75 -34.85 -3.92
C LEU A 492 0.66 -36.04 -2.96
N GLU A 493 1.46 -36.03 -1.91
CA GLU A 493 1.46 -37.08 -0.89
C GLU A 493 0.34 -36.90 0.14
N THR A 494 0.26 -37.84 1.08
CA THR A 494 -0.84 -37.98 2.01
C THR A 494 -1.03 -36.71 2.84
N GLY A 495 -2.27 -36.21 2.92
CA GLY A 495 -2.60 -35.08 3.80
C GLY A 495 -2.18 -33.69 3.30
N VAL A 496 -1.70 -33.56 2.05
CA VAL A 496 -1.42 -32.25 1.43
C VAL A 496 -2.68 -31.38 1.41
N THR A 497 -2.53 -30.12 1.82
CA THR A 497 -3.64 -29.15 1.89
C THR A 497 -3.32 -27.91 1.07
N ALA A 498 -4.20 -27.55 0.12
CA ALA A 498 -4.09 -26.33 -0.69
C ALA A 498 -5.31 -25.42 -0.47
N PHE A 499 -5.06 -24.21 0.06
CA PHE A 499 -6.08 -23.19 0.28
C PHE A 499 -6.36 -22.37 -1.01
N GLY A 500 -7.27 -21.39 -0.93
CA GLY A 500 -7.68 -20.58 -2.08
C GLY A 500 -6.55 -19.68 -2.62
N GLY A 501 -6.51 -19.49 -3.94
CA GLY A 501 -5.50 -18.64 -4.59
C GLY A 501 -4.08 -19.22 -4.66
N VAL A 502 -3.90 -20.50 -4.28
CA VAL A 502 -2.66 -21.24 -4.51
C VAL A 502 -2.46 -21.43 -6.02
N LEU A 503 -1.33 -20.97 -6.52
CA LEU A 503 -0.99 -21.04 -7.94
C LEU A 503 0.08 -22.11 -8.19
N ILE A 504 -0.31 -23.16 -8.91
CA ILE A 504 0.64 -24.11 -9.48
C ILE A 504 1.08 -23.54 -10.83
N VAL A 505 2.31 -23.03 -10.90
CA VAL A 505 2.81 -22.37 -12.10
C VAL A 505 3.04 -23.44 -13.17
N PRO A 506 2.42 -23.32 -14.36
CA PRO A 506 2.45 -24.39 -15.37
C PRO A 506 3.81 -24.55 -16.05
N THR A 507 4.56 -23.47 -16.16
CA THR A 507 5.88 -23.42 -16.80
C THR A 507 6.74 -22.36 -16.14
N GLU A 508 8.03 -22.66 -15.95
CA GLU A 508 9.04 -21.67 -15.59
C GLU A 508 9.65 -21.11 -16.88
N LEU A 509 9.77 -19.80 -16.98
CA LEU A 509 10.39 -19.19 -18.13
C LEU A 509 11.92 -19.24 -18.00
N THR A 510 12.59 -19.75 -19.02
CA THR A 510 14.05 -19.84 -19.05
C THR A 510 14.69 -18.55 -19.58
N LEU A 511 15.97 -18.33 -19.26
CA LEU A 511 16.77 -17.18 -19.74
C LEU A 511 16.88 -17.08 -21.27
N THR A 512 16.54 -18.16 -21.98
CA THR A 512 16.56 -18.24 -23.46
C THR A 512 15.18 -18.01 -24.08
N GLY A 513 14.14 -17.76 -23.26
CA GLY A 513 12.76 -17.58 -23.72
C GLY A 513 11.98 -18.87 -23.98
N GLY A 514 12.50 -20.02 -23.57
CA GLY A 514 11.77 -21.29 -23.56
C GLY A 514 10.95 -21.48 -22.29
N HIS A 515 9.91 -22.32 -22.36
CA HIS A 515 9.06 -22.71 -21.24
C HIS A 515 9.49 -24.07 -20.70
N ARG A 516 10.09 -24.10 -19.51
CA ARG A 516 10.45 -25.33 -18.84
C ARG A 516 9.27 -25.87 -18.06
N VAL A 517 9.00 -27.16 -18.22
CA VAL A 517 8.08 -27.93 -17.37
C VAL A 517 8.90 -28.94 -16.60
N ASP A 518 8.52 -29.19 -15.35
CA ASP A 518 9.24 -30.09 -14.48
C ASP A 518 8.30 -30.63 -13.39
N GLN A 519 8.71 -31.71 -12.72
CA GLN A 519 7.89 -32.35 -11.72
C GLN A 519 7.75 -31.47 -10.47
N ILE A 520 6.54 -31.42 -9.90
CA ILE A 520 6.27 -30.79 -8.61
C ILE A 520 5.91 -31.89 -7.62
N VAL A 521 6.67 -31.97 -6.53
CA VAL A 521 6.48 -32.95 -5.46
C VAL A 521 6.16 -32.22 -4.17
N LEU A 522 4.99 -32.49 -3.60
CA LEU A 522 4.57 -31.99 -2.29
C LEU A 522 4.52 -33.16 -1.31
N GLY A 523 5.46 -33.18 -0.36
CA GLY A 523 5.58 -34.21 0.65
C GLY A 523 4.39 -34.28 1.60
N SER A 524 4.30 -35.39 2.34
CA SER A 524 3.16 -35.69 3.22
C SER A 524 2.85 -34.55 4.19
N TYR A 525 1.58 -34.21 4.38
CA TYR A 525 1.10 -33.14 5.25
C TYR A 525 1.64 -31.73 4.92
N THR A 526 2.10 -31.50 3.68
CA THR A 526 2.46 -30.15 3.21
C THR A 526 1.24 -29.22 3.19
N ASN A 527 1.42 -27.99 3.64
CA ASN A 527 0.35 -27.00 3.68
C ASN A 527 0.69 -25.74 2.88
N LEU A 528 -0.17 -25.39 1.92
CA LEU A 528 0.02 -24.28 0.99
C LEU A 528 -0.94 -23.14 1.34
N ALA A 529 -0.41 -22.05 1.91
CA ALA A 529 -1.21 -20.90 2.29
C ALA A 529 -1.62 -20.00 1.10
N ASN A 530 -2.49 -19.03 1.37
CA ASN A 530 -3.15 -18.22 0.36
C ASN A 530 -2.14 -17.42 -0.49
N GLY A 531 -2.36 -17.43 -1.81
CA GLY A 531 -1.55 -16.62 -2.73
C GLY A 531 -0.10 -17.09 -2.92
N CYS A 532 0.30 -18.24 -2.39
CA CYS A 532 1.61 -18.82 -2.70
C CYS A 532 1.68 -19.30 -4.17
N SER A 533 2.89 -19.34 -4.71
CA SER A 533 3.15 -19.86 -6.06
C SER A 533 4.22 -20.96 -6.01
N ILE A 534 3.90 -22.10 -6.60
CA ILE A 534 4.80 -23.27 -6.69
C ILE A 534 5.28 -23.38 -8.12
N LEU A 535 6.59 -23.21 -8.34
CA LEU A 535 7.19 -23.30 -9.67
C LEU A 535 7.53 -24.76 -10.05
N PRO A 536 7.63 -25.06 -11.35
CA PRO A 536 8.07 -26.38 -11.80
C PRO A 536 9.45 -26.78 -11.24
N GLY A 537 9.58 -28.04 -10.81
CA GLY A 537 10.82 -28.61 -10.29
C GLY A 537 10.97 -28.45 -8.78
N SER A 538 9.97 -27.85 -8.11
CA SER A 538 9.91 -27.79 -6.66
C SER A 538 9.65 -29.16 -6.06
N CYS A 539 10.51 -29.56 -5.14
CA CYS A 539 10.38 -30.79 -4.36
C CYS A 539 10.39 -30.41 -2.88
N LEU A 540 9.27 -30.64 -2.20
CA LEU A 540 9.09 -30.33 -0.79
C LEU A 540 9.02 -31.62 0.04
N GLU A 541 9.75 -31.62 1.14
CA GLU A 541 9.74 -32.68 2.14
C GLU A 541 8.43 -32.68 2.94
N SER A 542 8.18 -33.76 3.68
CA SER A 542 7.00 -33.89 4.53
C SER A 542 6.91 -32.79 5.58
N GLU A 543 5.68 -32.48 6.00
CA GLU A 543 5.34 -31.51 7.03
C GLU A 543 5.82 -30.07 6.73
N THR A 544 6.08 -29.77 5.46
CA THR A 544 6.47 -28.43 5.02
C THR A 544 5.28 -27.47 5.07
N MET A 545 5.46 -26.27 5.61
CA MET A 545 4.46 -25.22 5.60
C MET A 545 4.91 -24.05 4.74
N ILE A 546 4.05 -23.61 3.82
CA ILE A 546 4.33 -22.49 2.93
C ILE A 546 3.43 -21.34 3.32
N GLY A 547 4.04 -20.21 3.68
CA GLY A 547 3.34 -18.99 4.08
C GLY A 547 2.60 -18.29 2.94
N ASN A 548 1.80 -17.29 3.30
CA ASN A 548 1.06 -16.49 2.32
C ASN A 548 2.03 -15.77 1.37
N LEU A 549 1.61 -15.55 0.12
CA LEU A 549 2.38 -14.88 -0.93
C LEU A 549 3.81 -15.42 -1.13
N THR A 550 4.10 -16.65 -0.72
CA THR A 550 5.45 -17.21 -0.76
C THR A 550 5.71 -17.88 -2.11
N ARG A 551 6.90 -17.64 -2.67
CA ARG A 551 7.31 -18.22 -3.95
C ARG A 551 8.31 -19.34 -3.76
N ILE A 552 7.88 -20.56 -4.07
CA ILE A 552 8.71 -21.78 -4.00
C ILE A 552 9.25 -22.06 -5.39
N SER A 553 10.56 -22.30 -5.46
CA SER A 553 11.27 -22.58 -6.71
C SER A 553 12.00 -23.92 -6.63
N ARG A 554 12.66 -24.32 -7.72
CA ARG A 554 13.54 -25.50 -7.70
C ARG A 554 14.79 -25.34 -6.83
N GLU A 555 15.17 -24.10 -6.54
CA GLU A 555 16.35 -23.80 -5.70
C GLU A 555 16.01 -23.89 -4.20
N THR A 556 14.71 -23.90 -3.88
CA THR A 556 14.22 -24.05 -2.52
C THR A 556 14.45 -25.48 -2.05
N LYS A 557 15.44 -25.67 -1.17
CA LYS A 557 15.69 -26.93 -0.48
C LYS A 557 14.90 -26.95 0.82
N SER A 558 13.99 -27.91 0.96
CA SER A 558 13.22 -28.14 2.18
C SER A 558 13.78 -29.28 3.03
N LYS A 559 13.58 -29.19 4.34
CA LYS A 559 13.66 -30.31 5.27
C LYS A 559 12.32 -30.54 5.95
N CYS A 560 12.15 -31.72 6.54
CA CYS A 560 10.92 -32.07 7.26
C CYS A 560 10.58 -31.03 8.35
N GLY A 561 9.33 -30.56 8.37
CA GLY A 561 8.81 -29.61 9.37
C GLY A 561 9.20 -28.15 9.17
N GLU A 562 9.86 -27.80 8.06
CA GLU A 562 10.26 -26.42 7.77
C GLU A 562 9.09 -25.52 7.37
N VAL A 563 9.19 -24.25 7.73
CA VAL A 563 8.24 -23.21 7.35
C VAL A 563 8.93 -22.22 6.42
N PHE A 564 8.35 -22.00 5.24
CA PHE A 564 8.86 -21.07 4.23
C PHE A 564 8.02 -19.80 4.16
N MET A 565 8.69 -18.65 4.03
CA MET A 565 8.05 -17.36 3.80
C MET A 565 8.89 -16.46 2.88
N GLY A 566 8.25 -15.69 2.01
CA GLY A 566 8.89 -14.63 1.22
C GLY A 566 9.08 -14.89 -0.27
N ILE A 567 9.66 -13.91 -0.94
CA ILE A 567 10.00 -13.93 -2.38
C ILE A 567 11.44 -13.41 -2.54
N PRO A 568 12.43 -14.28 -2.77
CA PRO A 568 12.34 -15.74 -2.78
C PRO A 568 12.01 -16.33 -1.40
N ALA A 569 11.46 -17.55 -1.36
CA ALA A 569 11.15 -18.23 -0.12
C ALA A 569 12.40 -18.43 0.76
N ARG A 570 12.28 -18.11 2.05
CA ARG A 570 13.29 -18.33 3.08
C ARG A 570 12.71 -19.17 4.22
N THR A 571 13.55 -20.03 4.80
CA THR A 571 13.18 -20.83 5.97
C THR A 571 13.08 -19.94 7.20
N MET A 572 11.99 -20.09 7.98
CA MET A 572 11.81 -19.40 9.25
C MET A 572 12.62 -20.10 10.37
N PRO A 573 13.06 -19.37 11.41
CA PRO A 573 13.93 -19.92 12.46
C PRO A 573 13.25 -20.92 13.41
N PHE A 574 11.99 -21.25 13.18
CA PHE A 574 11.21 -22.19 13.99
C PHE A 574 10.62 -23.30 13.12
N GLN A 575 10.53 -24.49 13.70
CA GLN A 575 9.86 -25.64 13.12
C GLN A 575 8.48 -25.81 13.76
N MET A 576 7.51 -26.26 12.97
CA MET A 576 6.25 -26.68 13.56
C MET A 576 6.43 -28.03 14.26
N PRO A 577 5.76 -28.26 15.41
CA PRO A 577 5.73 -29.59 16.00
C PRO A 577 5.05 -30.58 15.06
N VAL A 578 5.65 -31.77 14.95
CA VAL A 578 5.12 -32.94 14.23
C VAL A 578 3.70 -33.22 14.69
N ARG A 579 2.76 -33.37 13.75
CA ARG A 579 1.34 -33.55 14.06
C ARG A 579 0.92 -35.01 13.98
N SER A 580 0.07 -35.41 14.92
CA SER A 580 -0.72 -36.65 14.82
C SER A 580 -1.86 -36.49 13.80
N GLU A 581 -2.21 -37.58 13.11
CA GLU A 581 -3.38 -37.63 12.23
C GLU A 581 -4.66 -37.22 12.99
N ILE A 582 -5.38 -36.23 12.45
CA ILE A 582 -6.74 -35.92 12.88
C ILE A 582 -7.68 -36.51 11.83
N GLN A 583 -8.53 -37.45 12.24
CA GLN A 583 -9.68 -37.91 11.49
C GLN A 583 -10.71 -36.77 11.40
N ASP A 584 -10.60 -35.95 10.35
CA ASP A 584 -11.68 -35.03 10.00
C ASP A 584 -12.80 -35.84 9.33
N GLN A 585 -13.97 -35.93 9.96
CA GLN A 585 -15.19 -36.43 9.31
C GLN A 585 -15.73 -35.36 8.34
N ILE A 586 -15.02 -35.11 7.24
CA ILE A 586 -15.56 -34.28 6.15
C ILE A 586 -16.61 -35.10 5.43
N LYS A 587 -17.86 -34.64 5.50
CA LYS A 587 -18.99 -35.27 4.83
C LYS A 587 -18.82 -35.12 3.33
N ILE A 588 -18.73 -36.24 2.61
CA ILE A 588 -18.83 -36.26 1.15
C ILE A 588 -20.20 -35.71 0.77
N ILE A 589 -20.22 -34.66 -0.03
CA ILE A 589 -21.47 -34.17 -0.60
C ILE A 589 -21.70 -34.90 -1.93
N PRO A 590 -22.83 -35.62 -2.10
CA PRO A 590 -23.14 -36.29 -3.36
C PRO A 590 -23.16 -35.29 -4.52
N PHE A 591 -22.54 -35.66 -5.65
CA PHE A 591 -22.50 -34.86 -6.88
C PHE A 591 -23.87 -34.32 -7.29
N TRP A 592 -24.93 -35.13 -7.15
CA TRP A 592 -26.30 -34.72 -7.46
C TRP A 592 -26.82 -33.58 -6.58
N HIS A 593 -26.40 -33.48 -5.31
CA HIS A 593 -26.75 -32.34 -4.45
C HIS A 593 -26.08 -31.05 -4.94
N THR A 594 -24.83 -31.14 -5.42
CA THR A 594 -24.13 -29.97 -5.97
C THR A 594 -24.74 -29.53 -7.30
N CYS A 595 -25.11 -30.46 -8.18
CA CYS A 595 -25.87 -30.16 -9.39
C CYS A 595 -27.25 -29.55 -9.08
N LEU A 596 -27.96 -30.10 -8.09
CA LEU A 596 -29.28 -29.61 -7.68
C LEU A 596 -29.21 -28.20 -7.08
N SER A 597 -28.25 -27.94 -6.21
CA SER A 597 -28.05 -26.61 -5.63
C SER A 597 -27.62 -25.58 -6.69
N HIS A 598 -26.75 -25.96 -7.63
CA HIS A 598 -26.41 -25.14 -8.80
C HIS A 598 -27.66 -24.78 -9.60
N TYR A 599 -28.47 -25.78 -9.96
CA TYR A 599 -29.70 -25.59 -10.71
C TYR A 599 -30.70 -24.67 -9.98
N ILE A 600 -30.97 -24.92 -8.69
CA ILE A 600 -31.90 -24.12 -7.88
C ILE A 600 -31.42 -22.67 -7.79
N SER A 601 -30.13 -22.45 -7.57
CA SER A 601 -29.56 -21.10 -7.50
C SER A 601 -29.76 -20.34 -8.82
N LYS A 602 -29.51 -20.98 -9.96
CA LYS A 602 -29.74 -20.37 -11.28
C LYS A 602 -31.23 -20.10 -11.55
N CYS A 603 -32.15 -20.97 -11.12
CA CYS A 603 -33.59 -20.71 -11.18
C CYS A 603 -33.97 -19.46 -10.38
N LEU A 604 -33.45 -19.35 -9.17
CA LEU A 604 -33.70 -18.22 -8.30
C LEU A 604 -33.12 -16.92 -8.89
N LEU A 605 -31.88 -16.96 -9.39
CA LEU A 605 -31.25 -15.83 -10.07
C LEU A 605 -32.11 -15.33 -11.24
N LEU A 606 -32.47 -16.20 -12.18
CA LEU A 606 -33.28 -15.78 -13.33
C LEU A 606 -34.67 -15.29 -12.92
N SER A 607 -35.27 -15.88 -11.90
CA SER A 607 -36.57 -15.43 -11.39
C SER A 607 -36.49 -14.00 -10.88
N ILE A 608 -35.46 -13.69 -10.09
CA ILE A 608 -35.23 -12.35 -9.55
C ILE A 608 -35.11 -11.31 -10.68
N TYR A 609 -34.30 -11.59 -11.70
CA TYR A 609 -34.09 -10.64 -12.81
C TYR A 609 -35.25 -10.59 -13.81
N SER A 610 -36.02 -11.66 -13.94
CA SER A 610 -37.22 -11.70 -14.79
C SER A 610 -38.36 -10.87 -14.18
N PHE A 611 -38.59 -10.97 -12.87
CA PHE A 611 -39.68 -10.24 -12.20
C PHE A 611 -39.31 -8.81 -11.81
N GLY A 612 -38.09 -8.61 -11.31
CA GLY A 612 -37.62 -7.29 -10.88
C GLY A 612 -37.09 -6.40 -12.01
N GLY A 613 -36.93 -6.96 -13.23
CA GLY A 613 -36.15 -6.32 -14.27
C GLY A 613 -34.68 -6.15 -13.87
N LEU A 614 -33.91 -5.39 -14.64
CA LEU A 614 -32.47 -5.20 -14.40
C LEU A 614 -32.20 -4.52 -13.05
N VAL A 615 -32.85 -3.38 -12.82
CA VAL A 615 -32.63 -2.56 -11.61
C VAL A 615 -33.30 -3.20 -10.40
N GLY A 616 -34.59 -3.52 -10.48
CA GLY A 616 -35.31 -4.14 -9.36
C GLY A 616 -34.80 -5.53 -9.03
N GLY A 617 -34.38 -6.32 -10.03
CA GLY A 617 -33.76 -7.62 -9.84
C GLY A 617 -32.44 -7.52 -9.08
N SER A 618 -31.58 -6.58 -9.43
CA SER A 618 -30.31 -6.33 -8.70
C SER A 618 -30.56 -5.96 -7.23
N ILE A 619 -31.58 -5.13 -6.97
CA ILE A 619 -31.99 -4.74 -5.61
C ILE A 619 -32.53 -5.95 -4.84
N ILE A 620 -33.44 -6.72 -5.44
CA ILE A 620 -34.04 -7.91 -4.82
C ILE A 620 -32.95 -8.96 -4.52
N HIS A 621 -32.04 -9.21 -5.46
CA HIS A 621 -30.95 -10.17 -5.27
C HIS A 621 -30.04 -9.74 -4.12
N THR A 622 -29.72 -8.44 -4.05
CA THR A 622 -28.96 -7.84 -2.95
C THR A 622 -29.67 -8.01 -1.61
N ILE A 623 -30.97 -7.69 -1.52
CA ILE A 623 -31.77 -7.84 -0.29
C ILE A 623 -31.82 -9.30 0.14
N LEU A 624 -31.97 -10.24 -0.80
CA LEU A 624 -31.99 -11.66 -0.51
C LEU A 624 -30.65 -12.11 0.09
N VAL A 625 -29.53 -11.78 -0.54
CA VAL A 625 -28.18 -12.12 -0.03
C VAL A 625 -27.93 -11.48 1.34
N CYS A 626 -28.30 -10.21 1.53
CA CYS A 626 -28.25 -9.54 2.84
C CYS A 626 -29.03 -10.33 3.90
N SER A 627 -30.24 -10.76 3.57
CA SER A 627 -31.14 -11.47 4.48
C SER A 627 -30.58 -12.86 4.83
N LEU A 628 -30.08 -13.60 3.84
CA LEU A 628 -29.45 -14.91 4.02
C LEU A 628 -28.20 -14.82 4.91
N ASN A 629 -27.39 -13.78 4.73
CA ASN A 629 -26.19 -13.57 5.55
C ASN A 629 -26.51 -13.16 7.00
N ARG A 630 -27.59 -12.40 7.23
CA ARG A 630 -28.03 -12.00 8.58
C ARG A 630 -28.77 -13.10 9.35
N CYS A 631 -29.51 -13.97 8.67
CA CYS A 631 -30.31 -15.01 9.31
C CYS A 631 -29.44 -16.20 9.79
N ARG A 632 -29.03 -16.17 11.07
CA ARG A 632 -28.29 -17.25 11.73
C ARG A 632 -29.03 -18.60 11.79
N SER A 633 -30.35 -18.59 11.65
CA SER A 633 -31.20 -19.79 11.84
C SER A 633 -31.02 -20.85 10.73
N TYR A 634 -30.74 -20.44 9.49
CA TYR A 634 -30.64 -21.36 8.34
C TYR A 634 -29.35 -22.20 8.32
N LYS A 635 -28.29 -21.74 9.00
CA LYS A 635 -26.97 -22.41 9.07
C LYS A 635 -26.91 -23.60 10.03
N LYS A 636 -28.01 -23.96 10.69
CA LYS A 636 -27.97 -24.98 11.74
C LYS A 636 -28.45 -26.36 11.31
N HIS A 637 -29.30 -26.53 10.28
CA HIS A 637 -30.09 -27.77 10.16
C HIS A 637 -30.09 -28.53 8.81
N HIS A 638 -29.58 -28.01 7.68
CA HIS A 638 -29.54 -28.80 6.41
C HIS A 638 -28.38 -28.44 5.46
N GLN A 639 -27.51 -29.41 5.15
CA GLN A 639 -26.37 -29.26 4.21
C GLN A 639 -26.78 -28.77 2.81
N ILE A 640 -27.91 -29.23 2.27
CA ILE A 640 -28.38 -28.80 0.94
C ILE A 640 -28.74 -27.31 0.94
N VAL A 641 -29.35 -26.82 2.02
CA VAL A 641 -29.71 -25.39 2.15
C VAL A 641 -28.44 -24.54 2.22
N GLU A 642 -27.42 -24.99 2.93
CA GLU A 642 -26.12 -24.31 2.97
C GLU A 642 -25.46 -24.23 1.59
N GLN A 643 -25.51 -25.31 0.79
CA GLN A 643 -25.00 -25.28 -0.58
C GLN A 643 -25.76 -24.31 -1.48
N ILE A 644 -27.10 -24.27 -1.37
CA ILE A 644 -27.91 -23.32 -2.12
C ILE A 644 -27.54 -21.89 -1.73
N ILE A 645 -27.42 -21.58 -0.43
CA ILE A 645 -27.02 -20.24 0.03
C ILE A 645 -25.62 -19.88 -0.48
N ALA A 646 -24.65 -20.80 -0.37
CA ALA A 646 -23.31 -20.59 -0.89
C ALA A 646 -23.32 -20.31 -2.40
N ARG A 647 -24.15 -21.02 -3.15
CA ARG A 647 -24.30 -20.84 -4.59
C ARG A 647 -24.98 -19.52 -4.96
N VAL A 648 -26.00 -19.11 -4.21
CA VAL A 648 -26.67 -17.82 -4.39
C VAL A 648 -25.69 -16.68 -4.13
N ASN A 649 -24.87 -16.79 -3.07
CA ASN A 649 -23.79 -15.84 -2.81
C ASN A 649 -22.77 -15.80 -3.96
N GLN A 650 -22.33 -16.97 -4.44
CA GLN A 650 -21.42 -17.06 -5.59
C GLN A 650 -22.01 -16.47 -6.88
N ASP A 651 -23.31 -16.69 -7.13
CA ASP A 651 -24.01 -16.12 -8.27
C ASP A 651 -24.12 -14.59 -8.12
N TYR A 652 -24.37 -14.09 -6.92
CA TYR A 652 -24.31 -12.66 -6.63
C TYR A 652 -22.92 -12.08 -6.90
N GLU A 653 -21.87 -12.73 -6.41
CA GLU A 653 -20.48 -12.34 -6.65
C GLU A 653 -20.16 -12.32 -8.15
N GLN A 654 -20.64 -13.29 -8.93
CA GLN A 654 -20.35 -13.35 -10.38
C GLN A 654 -21.12 -12.33 -11.20
N PHE A 655 -22.35 -11.99 -10.78
CA PHE A 655 -23.24 -11.14 -11.58
C PHE A 655 -23.31 -9.70 -11.12
N ILE A 656 -23.06 -9.40 -9.85
CA ILE A 656 -23.16 -8.04 -9.30
C ILE A 656 -21.78 -7.45 -9.03
N SER A 657 -20.84 -8.23 -8.49
CA SER A 657 -19.49 -7.74 -8.13
C SER A 657 -18.77 -7.03 -9.30
N PRO A 658 -18.81 -7.55 -10.56
CA PRO A 658 -18.11 -6.89 -11.66
C PRO A 658 -18.57 -5.45 -11.90
N PHE A 659 -19.81 -5.11 -11.54
CA PHE A 659 -20.39 -3.78 -11.75
C PHE A 659 -20.18 -2.82 -10.58
N LEU A 660 -20.04 -3.35 -9.35
CA LEU A 660 -19.98 -2.52 -8.14
C LEU A 660 -18.56 -2.12 -7.73
N GLY A 661 -17.53 -2.78 -8.24
CA GLY A 661 -16.16 -2.42 -7.87
C GLY A 661 -15.81 -0.96 -8.19
N ASN A 662 -15.00 -0.37 -7.31
CA ASN A 662 -14.56 1.03 -7.31
C ASN A 662 -15.70 2.06 -7.19
N THR A 663 -16.87 1.66 -6.69
CA THR A 663 -18.05 2.54 -6.47
C THR A 663 -18.39 2.68 -4.99
N GLN A 664 -19.13 3.75 -4.66
CA GLN A 664 -19.68 3.93 -3.31
C GLN A 664 -20.84 2.96 -3.02
N TRP A 665 -21.47 2.39 -4.06
CA TRP A 665 -22.49 1.35 -3.90
C TRP A 665 -21.96 0.08 -3.24
N LEU A 666 -20.74 -0.34 -3.58
CA LEU A 666 -20.10 -1.49 -2.93
C LEU A 666 -19.89 -1.24 -1.43
N ILE A 667 -19.49 -0.02 -1.06
CA ILE A 667 -19.29 0.36 0.34
C ILE A 667 -20.62 0.35 1.10
N ARG A 668 -21.68 0.90 0.51
CA ARG A 668 -23.02 0.88 1.09
C ARG A 668 -23.57 -0.55 1.24
N LEU A 669 -23.26 -1.43 0.29
CA LEU A 669 -23.60 -2.85 0.38
C LEU A 669 -22.92 -3.52 1.59
N PHE A 670 -21.61 -3.32 1.77
CA PHE A 670 -20.90 -3.87 2.93
C PHE A 670 -21.43 -3.29 4.26
N ARG A 671 -21.75 -1.99 4.32
CA ARG A 671 -22.41 -1.40 5.50
C ARG A 671 -23.78 -2.03 5.75
N ALA A 672 -24.55 -2.33 4.71
CA ALA A 672 -25.82 -3.04 4.83
C ALA A 672 -25.61 -4.49 5.31
N TYR A 673 -24.50 -5.14 4.97
CA TYR A 673 -24.13 -6.42 5.58
C TYR A 673 -23.72 -6.30 7.06
N GLY A 674 -23.45 -5.09 7.55
CA GLY A 674 -23.04 -4.81 8.93
C GLY A 674 -21.54 -4.60 9.09
N ALA A 675 -20.81 -4.35 8.00
CA ALA A 675 -19.41 -3.95 8.04
C ALA A 675 -19.27 -2.50 8.53
N HIS A 676 -18.24 -2.22 9.32
CA HIS A 676 -17.89 -0.87 9.74
C HIS A 676 -16.88 -0.28 8.75
N ILE A 677 -17.35 0.49 7.77
CA ILE A 677 -16.51 1.10 6.72
C ILE A 677 -16.82 2.59 6.65
N GLY A 678 -15.80 3.44 6.73
CA GLY A 678 -15.87 4.90 6.59
C GLY A 678 -16.25 5.35 5.19
N GLU A 679 -16.39 6.66 5.01
CA GLU A 679 -16.79 7.29 3.75
C GLU A 679 -15.66 7.33 2.72
N ASN A 680 -16.04 7.51 1.45
CA ASN A 680 -15.16 7.62 0.29
C ASN A 680 -14.23 6.43 0.03
N VAL A 681 -14.38 5.29 0.68
CA VAL A 681 -13.52 4.12 0.46
C VAL A 681 -13.64 3.62 -0.98
N ILE A 682 -12.51 3.26 -1.61
CA ILE A 682 -12.45 2.65 -2.94
C ILE A 682 -12.00 1.20 -2.79
N MET A 683 -12.80 0.29 -3.36
CA MET A 683 -12.57 -1.14 -3.28
C MET A 683 -12.83 -1.79 -4.64
N PRO A 684 -11.87 -2.54 -5.22
CA PRO A 684 -11.93 -3.00 -6.61
C PRO A 684 -12.96 -4.09 -6.86
N ASP A 685 -13.26 -4.90 -5.85
CA ASP A 685 -14.18 -6.03 -5.94
C ASP A 685 -14.64 -6.46 -4.54
N ILE A 686 -15.67 -7.31 -4.50
CA ILE A 686 -16.21 -7.87 -3.25
C ILE A 686 -15.25 -8.81 -2.51
N PHE A 687 -14.21 -9.33 -3.20
CA PHE A 687 -13.25 -10.28 -2.63
C PHE A 687 -12.14 -9.61 -1.82
N SER A 688 -12.09 -8.28 -1.85
CA SER A 688 -11.14 -7.49 -1.07
C SER A 688 -11.33 -7.67 0.43
N ILE A 689 -12.52 -8.09 0.88
CA ILE A 689 -12.84 -8.39 2.28
C ILE A 689 -13.63 -9.70 2.38
N THR A 690 -13.13 -10.66 3.15
CA THR A 690 -13.82 -11.95 3.39
C THR A 690 -14.71 -11.95 4.64
N ASP A 691 -14.20 -11.39 5.75
CA ASP A 691 -14.86 -11.45 7.06
C ASP A 691 -15.33 -10.07 7.50
N TYR A 692 -16.18 -9.44 6.69
CA TYR A 692 -16.54 -8.02 6.82
C TYR A 692 -17.09 -7.60 8.21
N HIS A 693 -17.69 -8.52 8.98
CA HIS A 693 -18.12 -8.27 10.37
C HIS A 693 -16.97 -8.09 11.37
N LEU A 694 -15.76 -8.55 11.01
CA LEU A 694 -14.54 -8.42 11.81
C LEU A 694 -13.70 -7.22 11.35
N MET A 695 -14.17 -6.45 10.36
CA MET A 695 -13.43 -5.35 9.79
C MET A 695 -13.94 -4.01 10.30
N THR A 696 -13.00 -3.13 10.60
CA THR A 696 -13.23 -1.70 10.74
C THR A 696 -12.32 -1.00 9.75
N ILE A 697 -12.89 -0.25 8.80
CA ILE A 697 -12.14 0.50 7.80
C ILE A 697 -12.52 1.97 7.97
N GLY A 698 -11.52 2.84 8.05
CA GLY A 698 -11.68 4.28 8.18
C GLY A 698 -12.12 4.96 6.88
N ASP A 699 -12.14 6.28 6.91
CA ASP A 699 -12.46 7.11 5.74
C ASP A 699 -11.29 7.12 4.75
N ASP A 700 -11.58 7.38 3.47
CA ASP A 700 -10.58 7.63 2.42
C ASP A 700 -9.57 6.49 2.18
N VAL A 701 -9.92 5.25 2.53
CA VAL A 701 -9.09 4.07 2.24
C VAL A 701 -9.14 3.70 0.75
N ARG A 702 -7.98 3.32 0.18
CA ARG A 702 -7.83 2.95 -1.24
C ARG A 702 -7.27 1.53 -1.35
N LEU A 703 -8.04 0.62 -1.91
CA LEU A 703 -7.58 -0.75 -2.19
C LEU A 703 -7.35 -0.91 -3.70
N ASN A 704 -6.23 -1.53 -4.08
CA ASN A 704 -5.93 -1.86 -5.46
C ASN A 704 -6.26 -3.33 -5.76
N VAL A 705 -6.25 -3.70 -7.05
CA VAL A 705 -6.63 -5.02 -7.57
C VAL A 705 -5.95 -6.16 -6.80
N ARG A 706 -6.72 -7.19 -6.42
CA ARG A 706 -6.25 -8.38 -5.66
C ARG A 706 -5.74 -8.11 -4.25
N THR A 707 -6.01 -6.94 -3.66
CA THR A 707 -5.78 -6.72 -2.22
C THR A 707 -6.74 -7.59 -1.41
N GLN A 708 -6.29 -8.13 -0.27
CA GLN A 708 -7.14 -8.93 0.61
C GLN A 708 -6.97 -8.54 2.07
N ILE A 709 -8.09 -8.29 2.76
CA ILE A 709 -8.15 -8.06 4.20
C ILE A 709 -8.91 -9.25 4.82
N GLN A 710 -8.23 -10.05 5.65
CA GLN A 710 -8.75 -11.30 6.19
C GLN A 710 -8.88 -11.23 7.71
N GLY A 711 -10.06 -11.56 8.23
CA GLY A 711 -10.37 -11.56 9.66
C GLY A 711 -10.27 -12.95 10.27
N HIS A 712 -9.96 -13.95 9.45
CA HIS A 712 -9.75 -15.32 9.86
C HIS A 712 -8.39 -15.88 9.46
N SER A 713 -7.97 -16.92 10.16
CA SER A 713 -6.87 -17.75 9.75
C SER A 713 -7.07 -19.17 10.24
N PHE A 714 -6.53 -20.13 9.49
CA PHE A 714 -6.52 -21.52 9.92
C PHE A 714 -5.17 -21.84 10.55
N GLU A 715 -5.18 -22.03 11.87
CA GLU A 715 -4.00 -22.41 12.64
C GLU A 715 -4.27 -23.76 13.29
N GLN A 716 -3.40 -24.75 13.03
CA GLN A 716 -3.59 -26.08 13.61
C GLN A 716 -4.97 -26.69 13.29
N ARG A 717 -5.51 -26.39 12.10
CA ARG A 717 -6.89 -26.76 11.67
C ARG A 717 -8.01 -26.15 12.53
N ILE A 718 -7.68 -25.19 13.39
CA ILE A 718 -8.63 -24.36 14.13
C ILE A 718 -8.80 -23.06 13.35
N LEU A 719 -10.06 -22.72 13.06
CA LEU A 719 -10.42 -21.40 12.56
C LEU A 719 -10.26 -20.40 13.71
N LYS A 720 -9.26 -19.52 13.60
CA LYS A 720 -9.08 -18.39 14.51
C LYS A 720 -9.59 -17.13 13.84
N LEU A 721 -10.41 -16.38 14.56
CA LEU A 721 -11.00 -15.12 14.13
C LEU A 721 -10.41 -13.98 14.96
N ALA A 722 -10.04 -12.88 14.32
CA ALA A 722 -9.61 -11.66 14.99
C ALA A 722 -10.05 -10.44 14.18
N ARG A 723 -10.39 -9.36 14.89
CA ARG A 723 -10.77 -8.10 14.24
C ARG A 723 -9.56 -7.44 13.59
N VAL A 724 -9.78 -6.80 12.44
CA VAL A 724 -8.78 -5.99 11.74
C VAL A 724 -9.30 -4.57 11.66
N SER A 725 -8.46 -3.59 12.00
CA SER A 725 -8.78 -2.17 11.87
C SER A 725 -7.84 -1.48 10.90
N ILE A 726 -8.39 -0.84 9.87
CA ILE A 726 -7.67 -0.01 8.91
C ILE A 726 -8.06 1.43 9.18
N GLY A 727 -7.12 2.28 9.59
CA GLY A 727 -7.34 3.70 9.83
C GLY A 727 -7.56 4.48 8.55
N ASN A 728 -7.83 5.77 8.69
CA ASN A 728 -8.17 6.65 7.57
C ASN A 728 -7.02 6.77 6.56
N SER A 729 -7.35 7.03 5.29
CA SER A 729 -6.40 7.38 4.22
C SER A 729 -5.30 6.33 4.00
N CYS A 730 -5.54 5.07 4.36
CA CYS A 730 -4.62 3.98 4.06
C CYS A 730 -4.71 3.58 2.58
N VAL A 731 -3.57 3.31 1.97
CA VAL A 731 -3.48 2.87 0.58
C VAL A 731 -2.84 1.48 0.53
N LEU A 732 -3.58 0.49 0.04
CA LEU A 732 -3.11 -0.89 -0.10
C LEU A 732 -2.96 -1.23 -1.58
N MET A 733 -1.73 -1.46 -2.02
CA MET A 733 -1.41 -1.79 -3.41
C MET A 733 -1.69 -3.26 -3.75
N SER A 734 -1.62 -3.60 -5.03
CA SER A 734 -2.04 -4.90 -5.56
C SER A 734 -1.37 -6.08 -4.87
N TYR A 735 -2.15 -7.14 -4.64
CA TYR A 735 -1.70 -8.34 -3.94
C TYR A 735 -1.22 -8.11 -2.50
N SER A 736 -1.54 -6.98 -1.86
CA SER A 736 -1.31 -6.83 -0.41
C SER A 736 -2.28 -7.71 0.38
N ILE A 737 -1.79 -8.42 1.40
CA ILE A 737 -2.61 -9.22 2.32
C ILE A 737 -2.46 -8.70 3.74
N VAL A 738 -3.59 -8.37 4.37
CA VAL A 738 -3.67 -8.01 5.79
C VAL A 738 -4.26 -9.17 6.58
N MET A 739 -3.49 -9.68 7.55
CA MET A 739 -3.85 -10.84 8.36
C MET A 739 -4.77 -10.48 9.55
N PRO A 740 -5.36 -11.47 10.23
CA PRO A 740 -6.24 -11.21 11.38
C PRO A 740 -5.52 -10.51 12.54
N GLY A 741 -6.24 -9.66 13.27
CA GLY A 741 -5.74 -8.96 14.45
C GLY A 741 -4.96 -7.68 14.16
N CYS A 742 -4.67 -7.40 12.88
CA CYS A 742 -3.85 -6.26 12.49
C CYS A 742 -4.55 -4.92 12.72
N LYS A 743 -3.75 -3.88 12.99
CA LYS A 743 -4.25 -2.51 13.10
C LYS A 743 -3.36 -1.54 12.35
N LEU A 744 -3.88 -0.92 11.30
CA LEU A 744 -3.24 0.19 10.60
C LEU A 744 -3.79 1.49 11.19
N MET A 745 -2.95 2.35 11.74
CA MET A 745 -3.41 3.55 12.46
C MET A 745 -3.93 4.67 11.54
N GLY A 746 -3.57 4.67 10.25
CA GLY A 746 -3.99 5.66 9.25
C GLY A 746 -2.81 6.22 8.43
N ASN A 747 -3.08 6.71 7.22
CA ASN A 747 -2.07 7.14 6.24
C ASN A 747 -1.00 6.07 5.99
N ASN A 748 -1.35 4.79 6.11
CA ASN A 748 -0.43 3.69 5.90
C ASN A 748 -0.42 3.31 4.44
N ARG A 749 0.77 3.13 3.86
CA ARG A 749 0.92 2.64 2.50
C ARG A 749 1.53 1.25 2.47
N LEU A 750 0.80 0.29 1.91
CA LEU A 750 1.34 -1.03 1.61
C LEU A 750 1.72 -1.08 0.13
N TYR A 751 2.98 -1.35 -0.16
CA TYR A 751 3.45 -1.61 -1.52
C TYR A 751 2.95 -2.99 -2.01
N PRO A 752 3.05 -3.34 -3.29
CA PRO A 752 2.51 -4.60 -3.76
C PRO A 752 3.22 -5.80 -3.17
N LEU A 753 2.57 -6.96 -3.21
CA LEU A 753 3.11 -8.19 -2.66
C LEU A 753 3.59 -7.99 -1.21
N THR A 754 2.80 -7.27 -0.41
CA THR A 754 3.10 -7.01 1.00
C THR A 754 2.20 -7.85 1.89
N LEU A 755 2.80 -8.56 2.85
CA LEU A 755 2.08 -9.36 3.83
C LEU A 755 2.23 -8.74 5.22
N ILE A 756 1.15 -8.15 5.75
CA ILE A 756 1.11 -7.73 7.16
C ILE A 756 0.84 -8.94 8.02
N MET A 757 1.69 -9.20 9.02
CA MET A 757 1.58 -10.38 9.87
C MET A 757 0.53 -10.19 10.95
N LYS A 758 -0.01 -11.31 11.46
CA LYS A 758 -1.09 -11.30 12.45
C LYS A 758 -0.73 -10.45 13.66
N ASN A 759 -1.72 -9.69 14.12
CA ASN A 759 -1.60 -8.79 15.27
C ASN A 759 -0.58 -7.65 15.10
N ASP A 760 0.00 -7.45 13.91
CA ASP A 760 0.88 -6.31 13.65
C ASP A 760 0.10 -4.99 13.78
N GLN A 761 0.77 -4.00 14.35
CA GLN A 761 0.23 -2.65 14.47
C GLN A 761 1.13 -1.68 13.73
N LEU A 762 0.58 -1.07 12.69
CA LEU A 762 1.31 -0.17 11.79
C LEU A 762 1.08 1.28 12.25
N PRO A 763 2.13 2.01 12.67
CA PRO A 763 2.01 3.39 13.13
C PRO A 763 1.51 4.34 12.04
N LEU A 764 0.95 5.49 12.42
CA LEU A 764 0.40 6.48 11.49
C LEU A 764 1.48 7.01 10.51
N ASN A 765 1.15 7.16 9.23
CA ASN A 765 2.04 7.68 8.17
C ASN A 765 3.29 6.82 7.92
N THR A 766 3.12 5.51 7.82
CA THR A 766 4.23 4.59 7.56
C THR A 766 4.01 3.79 6.29
N HIS A 767 5.10 3.52 5.59
CA HIS A 767 5.11 2.76 4.34
C HIS A 767 5.75 1.40 4.59
N TRP A 768 5.18 0.35 4.00
CA TRP A 768 5.56 -1.03 4.27
C TRP A 768 5.65 -1.84 2.99
N ARG A 769 6.62 -2.75 2.93
CA ARG A 769 6.82 -3.65 1.80
C ARG A 769 7.35 -5.01 2.21
N GLY A 770 7.14 -6.02 1.38
CA GLY A 770 7.74 -7.34 1.52
C GLY A 770 6.91 -8.34 2.31
N ILE A 771 7.47 -9.55 2.45
CA ILE A 771 6.80 -10.73 3.02
C ILE A 771 7.80 -11.44 3.97
N PRO A 772 7.69 -11.26 5.30
CA PRO A 772 6.74 -10.38 5.98
C PRO A 772 7.06 -8.90 5.72
N ALA A 773 6.05 -8.04 5.91
CA ALA A 773 6.18 -6.62 5.70
C ALA A 773 7.22 -5.98 6.63
N GLN A 774 8.02 -5.08 6.07
CA GLN A 774 9.01 -4.30 6.78
C GLN A 774 8.78 -2.81 6.53
N SER A 775 9.00 -2.00 7.57
CA SER A 775 8.92 -0.54 7.47
C SER A 775 9.97 -0.01 6.51
N CYS A 776 9.58 0.90 5.62
CA CYS A 776 10.45 1.55 4.66
C CYS A 776 11.30 2.70 5.26
N THR A 777 11.63 2.64 6.56
CA THR A 777 12.46 3.63 7.26
C THR A 777 13.95 3.33 7.07
N GLY A 778 14.56 3.91 6.03
CA GLY A 778 16.03 4.01 5.88
C GLY A 778 16.74 2.81 5.20
N LYS A 779 17.59 3.13 4.21
CA LYS A 779 18.57 2.27 3.52
C LYS A 779 18.04 0.97 2.87
N ALA A 780 17.41 1.10 1.71
CA ALA A 780 17.63 0.13 0.64
C ALA A 780 17.68 0.84 -0.71
N ARG A 781 18.72 0.52 -1.50
CA ARG A 781 18.88 0.94 -2.90
C ARG A 781 17.69 0.46 -3.73
N LEU A 782 16.70 1.31 -3.93
CA LEU A 782 15.92 1.32 -5.16
C LEU A 782 16.70 2.17 -6.16
N SER A 783 17.02 1.58 -7.31
CA SER A 783 17.44 2.33 -8.50
C SER A 783 16.43 3.46 -8.74
N ARG A 784 16.91 4.69 -8.57
CA ARG A 784 16.16 5.95 -8.64
C ARG A 784 15.15 5.96 -9.81
N PRO A 785 13.83 6.10 -9.57
CA PRO A 785 13.14 7.26 -10.10
C PRO A 785 13.57 8.47 -9.27
N THR A 786 13.88 9.56 -9.94
CA THR A 786 14.38 10.83 -9.40
C THR A 786 13.68 11.22 -8.11
N ILE A 787 14.46 11.27 -7.02
CA ILE A 787 14.05 11.58 -5.66
C ILE A 787 13.78 13.08 -5.55
N ALA A 788 12.51 13.44 -5.44
CA ALA A 788 12.05 14.65 -4.77
C ALA A 788 10.57 14.45 -4.51
N HIS A 789 10.14 13.99 -3.32
CA HIS A 789 8.77 14.19 -2.80
C HIS A 789 8.48 13.67 -1.38
N ASN A 790 9.47 13.26 -0.57
CA ASN A 790 9.18 12.60 0.71
C ASN A 790 9.12 13.49 1.97
N ASN A 791 9.06 14.82 1.88
CA ASN A 791 8.91 15.66 3.07
C ASN A 791 7.61 16.50 3.14
N LEU A 792 6.64 16.29 2.24
CA LEU A 792 5.50 17.21 2.09
C LEU A 792 4.19 16.85 2.81
N VAL A 793 4.03 15.63 3.33
CA VAL A 793 2.69 15.11 3.70
C VAL A 793 2.25 15.43 5.15
N LYS A 794 2.92 16.36 5.85
CA LYS A 794 2.44 16.83 7.19
C LYS A 794 2.27 18.34 7.34
N TYR A 795 2.42 19.12 6.26
CA TYR A 795 2.11 20.55 6.24
C TYR A 795 0.87 20.89 5.40
N GLN A 796 0.17 19.89 4.85
CA GLN A 796 -0.89 20.10 3.85
C GLN A 796 -2.30 20.38 4.38
N GLN A 797 -2.55 20.38 5.69
CA GLN A 797 -3.84 20.89 6.20
C GLN A 797 -3.96 22.44 6.14
N GLY A 798 -2.94 23.15 5.61
CA GLY A 798 -3.02 24.57 5.24
C GLY A 798 -2.98 24.86 3.73
N TYR A 799 -2.91 23.83 2.87
CA TYR A 799 -2.50 23.97 1.46
C TYR A 799 -3.60 24.29 0.44
N GLU A 800 -4.85 24.54 0.86
CA GLU A 800 -5.83 25.22 -0.02
C GLU A 800 -5.53 26.71 -0.21
N THR A 801 -4.49 27.24 0.44
CA THR A 801 -4.22 28.68 0.49
C THR A 801 -3.13 29.16 -0.46
N ILE A 802 -2.32 28.30 -1.11
CA ILE A 802 -1.07 28.77 -1.77
C ILE A 802 -1.22 29.26 -3.22
N ASN A 803 -2.15 28.69 -4.01
CA ASN A 803 -2.54 29.34 -5.27
C ASN A 803 -3.27 30.67 -5.01
N LYS A 804 -3.87 30.85 -3.83
CA LYS A 804 -4.38 32.14 -3.37
C LYS A 804 -3.23 33.04 -2.87
N LEU A 805 -2.25 32.52 -2.13
CA LEU A 805 -1.16 33.31 -1.52
C LEU A 805 -0.25 34.00 -2.55
N PHE A 806 0.01 33.38 -3.71
CA PHE A 806 0.81 34.02 -4.76
C PHE A 806 0.05 35.15 -5.46
N LEU A 807 -1.27 34.98 -5.68
CA LEU A 807 -2.19 36.04 -6.13
C LEU A 807 -2.30 37.18 -5.09
N TRP A 808 -2.24 36.85 -3.80
CA TRP A 808 -2.26 37.84 -2.71
C TRP A 808 -0.92 38.54 -2.50
N TYR A 809 0.22 37.90 -2.72
CA TYR A 809 1.53 38.54 -2.63
C TYR A 809 1.68 39.65 -3.69
N GLU A 810 1.21 39.40 -4.93
CA GLU A 810 1.09 40.44 -5.96
C GLU A 810 0.14 41.57 -5.53
N ARG A 811 -0.96 41.25 -4.82
CA ARG A 811 -1.87 42.26 -4.25
C ARG A 811 -1.23 43.08 -3.13
N ILE A 812 -0.49 42.45 -2.22
CA ILE A 812 0.28 43.12 -1.16
C ILE A 812 1.39 43.99 -1.77
N ALA A 813 2.12 43.48 -2.76
CA ALA A 813 3.11 44.21 -3.54
C ALA A 813 2.49 45.43 -4.27
N SER A 814 1.27 45.31 -4.81
CA SER A 814 0.54 46.44 -5.41
C SER A 814 0.18 47.54 -4.40
N ILE A 815 -0.04 47.18 -3.13
CA ILE A 815 -0.25 48.13 -2.04
C ILE A 815 1.08 48.76 -1.60
N TYR A 816 2.15 47.96 -1.53
CA TYR A 816 3.49 48.45 -1.24
C TYR A 816 3.96 49.48 -2.28
N THR A 817 3.57 49.32 -3.54
CA THR A 817 3.95 50.26 -4.60
C THR A 817 3.07 51.51 -4.67
N SER A 818 1.89 51.53 -4.04
CA SER A 818 0.92 52.64 -4.15
C SER A 818 0.92 53.62 -2.96
N VAL A 819 1.52 53.27 -1.83
CA VAL A 819 1.57 54.12 -0.63
C VAL A 819 3.02 54.50 -0.30
N ASN A 820 3.39 55.78 -0.26
CA ASN A 820 4.77 56.22 0.03
C ASN A 820 5.11 56.38 1.52
N GLU A 821 4.10 56.40 2.40
CA GLU A 821 4.27 56.67 3.85
C GLU A 821 4.77 55.45 4.66
N LEU A 822 4.67 54.24 4.11
CA LEU A 822 4.97 52.99 4.81
C LEU A 822 6.44 52.58 4.60
N GLN A 823 7.27 52.69 5.63
CA GLN A 823 8.70 52.33 5.54
C GLN A 823 9.00 50.92 6.06
N PHE A 824 8.50 50.51 7.23
CA PHE A 824 8.75 49.20 7.84
C PHE A 824 7.49 48.33 7.91
N ILE A 825 7.65 47.01 7.72
CA ILE A 825 6.54 46.03 7.66
C ILE A 825 6.96 44.68 8.29
N ASN A 826 7.34 44.70 9.57
CA ASN A 826 7.54 43.49 10.36
C ASN A 826 6.72 43.57 11.66
N TYR A 827 6.64 42.53 12.49
CA TYR A 827 5.84 42.52 13.72
C TYR A 827 6.46 43.34 14.86
N GLY A 828 7.74 43.70 14.77
CA GLY A 828 8.44 44.53 15.75
C GLY A 828 8.84 43.79 17.03
N TYR A 829 9.62 44.48 17.87
CA TYR A 829 10.09 43.99 19.16
C TYR A 829 10.04 45.12 20.19
N ALA A 830 9.41 44.88 21.35
CA ALA A 830 9.36 45.80 22.48
C ALA A 830 9.88 45.13 23.76
N ASP A 831 10.65 45.87 24.55
CA ASP A 831 10.99 45.44 25.91
C ASP A 831 9.71 45.46 26.77
N MET A 832 9.60 44.58 27.77
CA MET A 832 8.34 44.40 28.53
C MET A 832 7.90 45.65 29.32
N ASP A 833 8.82 46.58 29.58
CA ASP A 833 8.57 47.82 30.34
C ASP A 833 8.47 49.07 29.43
N GLU A 834 8.51 48.91 28.10
CA GLU A 834 8.59 50.01 27.13
C GLU A 834 7.23 50.30 26.47
N TYR A 835 6.78 51.56 26.54
CA TYR A 835 5.48 52.02 25.99
C TYR A 835 5.62 53.31 25.17
N THR A 836 6.65 53.40 24.33
CA THR A 836 6.86 54.55 23.44
C THR A 836 5.90 54.51 22.25
N ASP A 837 5.40 55.67 21.79
CA ASP A 837 4.62 55.71 20.55
C ASP A 837 5.49 55.29 19.35
N ASP A 838 4.95 54.44 18.46
CA ASP A 838 5.68 53.90 17.31
C ASP A 838 5.86 54.95 16.20
N HIS A 839 6.82 55.85 16.38
CA HIS A 839 7.19 56.83 15.37
C HIS A 839 8.32 56.32 14.47
N ASN A 840 8.11 56.41 13.15
CA ASN A 840 9.09 56.01 12.12
C ASN A 840 9.57 54.55 12.27
N GLY A 841 8.65 53.61 12.56
CA GLY A 841 8.95 52.18 12.66
C GLY A 841 9.99 51.85 13.74
N TYR A 842 9.85 52.44 14.92
CA TYR A 842 10.79 52.27 16.04
C TYR A 842 10.86 50.81 16.48
N TYR A 843 9.72 50.17 16.76
CA TYR A 843 9.69 48.76 17.17
C TYR A 843 10.11 47.81 16.07
N SER A 844 9.87 48.18 14.80
CA SER A 844 10.35 47.42 13.67
C SER A 844 11.87 47.43 13.54
N ARG A 845 12.53 48.56 13.83
CA ARG A 845 14.01 48.65 13.89
C ARG A 845 14.57 47.89 15.08
N LYS A 846 13.93 47.94 16.25
CA LYS A 846 14.33 47.13 17.40
C LYS A 846 14.34 45.63 17.08
N LEU A 847 13.42 45.14 16.25
CA LEU A 847 13.48 43.74 15.82
C LEU A 847 14.76 43.44 15.03
N TYR A 848 15.18 44.33 14.11
CA TYR A 848 16.46 44.19 13.42
C TYR A 848 17.65 44.24 14.39
N GLU A 849 17.66 45.17 15.36
CA GLU A 849 18.70 45.25 16.40
C GLU A 849 18.81 43.95 17.19
N GLN A 850 17.67 43.35 17.56
CA GLN A 850 17.65 42.06 18.24
C GLN A 850 18.20 40.94 17.36
N VAL A 851 17.77 40.85 16.10
CA VAL A 851 18.25 39.79 15.19
C VAL A 851 19.75 39.89 14.95
N LEU A 852 20.26 41.12 14.83
CA LEU A 852 21.68 41.40 14.64
C LEU A 852 22.51 41.37 15.93
N ALA A 853 21.88 41.18 17.10
CA ALA A 853 22.59 41.08 18.36
C ALA A 853 23.62 39.95 18.29
N ASN A 854 24.83 40.23 18.76
CA ASN A 854 26.00 39.34 18.73
C ASN A 854 26.65 39.11 17.35
N VAL A 855 26.24 39.83 16.29
CA VAL A 855 26.84 39.74 14.96
C VAL A 855 27.23 41.11 14.42
N THR A 856 28.47 41.25 13.93
CA THR A 856 28.97 42.53 13.39
C THR A 856 28.82 42.58 11.88
N LEU A 857 28.05 43.53 11.36
CA LEU A 857 27.86 43.70 9.91
C LEU A 857 28.95 44.56 9.21
N THR A 858 29.89 45.13 9.95
CA THR A 858 30.93 46.02 9.42
C THR A 858 31.86 45.27 8.47
N ASP A 859 32.03 45.82 7.27
CA ASP A 859 32.83 45.23 6.19
C ASP A 859 32.42 43.81 5.75
N GLN A 860 31.16 43.42 5.98
CA GLN A 860 30.60 42.13 5.55
C GLN A 860 29.79 42.24 4.25
N ASN A 861 29.71 41.15 3.50
CA ASN A 861 28.74 40.93 2.41
C ASN A 861 27.45 40.34 2.98
N VAL A 862 26.37 41.11 2.96
CA VAL A 862 25.08 40.76 3.56
C VAL A 862 24.02 40.58 2.49
N ILE A 863 23.21 39.53 2.64
CA ILE A 863 21.99 39.32 1.85
C ILE A 863 20.79 39.31 2.78
N GLU A 864 19.73 40.02 2.41
CA GLU A 864 18.43 39.95 3.10
C GLU A 864 17.39 39.27 2.22
N ILE A 865 16.81 38.19 2.72
CA ILE A 865 15.79 37.42 2.04
C ILE A 865 14.42 38.01 2.36
N ASN A 866 13.62 38.25 1.32
CA ASN A 866 12.31 38.87 1.40
C ASN A 866 12.37 40.28 1.98
N CYS A 867 13.22 41.13 1.40
CA CYS A 867 13.52 42.46 1.92
C CYS A 867 12.32 43.43 1.89
N GLY A 868 11.20 43.05 1.26
CA GLY A 868 10.02 43.87 1.12
C GLY A 868 10.37 45.24 0.56
N ARG A 869 9.94 46.32 1.22
CA ARG A 869 10.21 47.70 0.80
C ARG A 869 11.63 48.20 1.07
N GLY A 870 12.57 47.35 1.49
CA GLY A 870 13.99 47.66 1.59
C GLY A 870 14.39 48.65 2.70
N ALA A 871 13.48 49.07 3.58
CA ALA A 871 13.80 50.01 4.66
C ALA A 871 14.72 49.40 5.73
N GLY A 872 14.53 48.12 6.06
CA GLY A 872 15.45 47.36 6.91
C GLY A 872 16.85 47.33 6.32
N ALA A 873 16.97 46.91 5.07
CA ALA A 873 18.22 46.92 4.30
C ALA A 873 18.92 48.29 4.32
N ALA A 874 18.18 49.36 4.01
CA ALA A 874 18.72 50.72 4.02
C ALA A 874 19.18 51.15 5.42
N TRP A 875 18.38 50.87 6.45
CA TRP A 875 18.74 51.17 7.84
C TRP A 875 20.00 50.41 8.28
N CYS A 876 20.13 49.13 7.93
CA CYS A 876 21.32 48.32 8.21
C CYS A 876 22.59 48.91 7.56
N VAL A 877 22.50 49.31 6.28
CA VAL A 877 23.63 49.94 5.55
C VAL A 877 24.04 51.27 6.18
N HIS A 878 23.07 52.11 6.55
CA HIS A 878 23.34 53.39 7.20
C HIS A 878 23.95 53.25 8.61
N THR A 879 23.57 52.20 9.35
CA THR A 879 23.95 52.03 10.76
C THR A 879 25.25 51.24 10.94
N HIS A 880 25.50 50.23 10.10
CA HIS A 880 26.59 49.26 10.35
C HIS A 880 27.71 49.22 9.30
N ALA A 881 27.65 50.07 8.26
CA ALA A 881 28.70 50.23 7.25
C ALA A 881 29.19 48.91 6.60
N SER A 882 28.26 48.08 6.12
CA SER A 882 28.57 46.83 5.41
C SER A 882 29.39 47.07 4.11
N TYR A 883 30.13 46.05 3.68
CA TYR A 883 30.89 46.10 2.41
C TYR A 883 29.95 46.06 1.21
N SER A 884 28.96 45.15 1.23
CA SER A 884 27.82 45.14 0.31
C SER A 884 26.58 44.60 1.01
N TYR A 885 25.41 45.16 0.69
CA TYR A 885 24.12 44.69 1.19
C TYR A 885 23.18 44.49 0.02
N THR A 886 22.62 43.29 -0.12
CA THR A 886 21.69 42.97 -1.22
C THR A 886 20.35 42.51 -0.67
N GLY A 887 19.30 43.29 -0.92
CA GLY A 887 17.93 42.89 -0.64
C GLY A 887 17.39 42.00 -1.77
N ILE A 888 16.79 40.88 -1.41
CA ILE A 888 16.19 39.93 -2.36
C ILE A 888 14.69 39.87 -2.11
N ASP A 889 13.92 39.91 -3.18
CA ASP A 889 12.46 39.77 -3.13
C ASP A 889 11.96 39.05 -4.40
N PRO A 890 10.96 38.16 -4.30
CA PRO A 890 10.41 37.47 -5.46
C PRO A 890 9.58 38.38 -6.39
N SER A 891 9.08 39.54 -5.93
CA SER A 891 8.30 40.46 -6.77
C SER A 891 9.18 41.47 -7.49
N GLN A 892 9.04 41.50 -8.82
CA GLN A 892 9.70 42.50 -9.65
C GLN A 892 9.26 43.93 -9.32
N ASP A 893 7.98 44.12 -8.96
CA ASP A 893 7.42 45.43 -8.65
C ASP A 893 7.96 45.98 -7.32
N VAL A 894 8.15 45.11 -6.33
CA VAL A 894 8.79 45.46 -5.05
C VAL A 894 10.25 45.87 -5.26
N ILE A 895 11.02 45.11 -6.04
CA ILE A 895 12.42 45.45 -6.34
C ILE A 895 12.52 46.77 -7.12
N ASN A 896 11.64 47.01 -8.10
CA ASN A 896 11.59 48.27 -8.84
C ASN A 896 11.33 49.48 -7.91
N LEU A 897 10.47 49.30 -6.89
CA LEU A 897 10.22 50.32 -5.88
C LEU A 897 11.45 50.55 -4.99
N CYS A 898 12.09 49.48 -4.48
CA CYS A 898 13.27 49.58 -3.64
C CYS A 898 14.44 50.28 -4.36
N GLN A 899 14.68 49.91 -5.62
CA GLN A 899 15.69 50.56 -6.46
C GLN A 899 15.39 52.06 -6.65
N ARG A 900 14.10 52.45 -6.75
CA ARG A 900 13.71 53.85 -6.84
C ARG A 900 13.94 54.59 -5.52
N LEU A 901 13.47 54.03 -4.40
CA LEU A 901 13.51 54.65 -3.07
C LEU A 901 14.94 54.83 -2.55
N TYR A 902 15.83 53.87 -2.83
CA TYR A 902 17.20 53.86 -2.29
C TYR A 902 18.29 53.91 -3.37
N SER A 903 17.97 54.42 -4.57
CA SER A 903 18.93 54.61 -5.67
C SER A 903 20.19 55.39 -5.28
N THR A 904 20.12 56.21 -4.22
CA THR A 904 21.20 57.05 -3.73
C THR A 904 21.95 56.47 -2.53
N THR A 905 21.52 55.32 -1.99
CA THR A 905 22.19 54.67 -0.86
C THR A 905 23.38 53.83 -1.35
N PRO A 906 24.62 54.25 -1.09
CA PRO A 906 25.79 53.51 -1.58
C PRO A 906 25.88 52.14 -0.92
N ARG A 907 26.37 51.14 -1.68
CA ARG A 907 26.56 49.73 -1.24
C ARG A 907 25.28 48.92 -0.99
N LEU A 908 24.10 49.50 -1.21
CA LEU A 908 22.83 48.80 -1.19
C LEU A 908 22.39 48.44 -2.62
N SER A 909 22.05 47.18 -2.85
CA SER A 909 21.50 46.71 -4.12
C SER A 909 20.28 45.82 -3.90
N PHE A 910 19.48 45.63 -4.95
CA PHE A 910 18.23 44.87 -4.89
C PHE A 910 18.10 43.96 -6.11
N VAL A 911 17.79 42.69 -5.88
CA VAL A 911 17.73 41.64 -6.90
C VAL A 911 16.44 40.84 -6.80
N VAL A 912 15.82 40.56 -7.96
CA VAL A 912 14.69 39.64 -8.04
C VAL A 912 15.19 38.21 -8.01
N ALA A 913 14.88 37.48 -6.95
CA ALA A 913 15.14 36.04 -6.89
C ALA A 913 14.15 35.33 -5.96
N THR A 914 13.87 34.07 -6.26
CA THR A 914 13.10 33.21 -5.36
C THR A 914 14.06 32.48 -4.42
N PRO A 915 13.89 32.54 -3.10
CA PRO A 915 14.83 31.94 -2.15
C PRO A 915 14.97 30.41 -2.27
N THR A 916 13.97 29.76 -2.85
CA THR A 916 13.89 28.30 -3.03
C THR A 916 14.45 27.83 -4.38
N LYS A 917 14.91 28.76 -5.22
CA LYS A 917 15.64 28.52 -6.47
C LYS A 917 17.10 28.91 -6.29
N HIS A 918 17.92 28.63 -7.30
CA HIS A 918 19.33 28.99 -7.28
C HIS A 918 19.53 30.50 -7.05
N LEU A 919 20.09 30.87 -5.90
CA LEU A 919 20.39 32.25 -5.54
C LEU A 919 21.49 32.81 -6.46
N PRO A 920 21.36 34.04 -6.99
CA PRO A 920 22.26 34.61 -7.99
C PRO A 920 23.60 35.11 -7.41
N PHE A 921 24.22 34.31 -6.53
CA PHE A 921 25.50 34.62 -5.87
C PHE A 921 26.45 33.45 -6.03
N GLU A 922 27.74 33.76 -6.15
CA GLU A 922 28.79 32.75 -6.25
C GLU A 922 28.91 31.93 -4.96
N ASN A 923 29.48 30.75 -5.07
CA ASN A 923 29.71 29.89 -3.90
C ASN A 923 30.66 30.61 -2.92
N GLU A 924 30.33 30.58 -1.63
CA GLU A 924 31.15 31.17 -0.56
C GLU A 924 31.49 32.66 -0.78
N SER A 925 30.53 33.42 -1.30
CA SER A 925 30.67 34.85 -1.57
C SER A 925 30.04 35.76 -0.51
N VAL A 926 29.23 35.19 0.38
CA VAL A 926 28.37 35.90 1.34
C VAL A 926 28.84 35.61 2.76
N ASP A 927 28.88 36.64 3.60
CA ASP A 927 29.27 36.48 5.00
C ASP A 927 28.05 36.29 5.90
N ILE A 928 26.94 36.99 5.61
CA ILE A 928 25.73 36.99 6.43
C ILE A 928 24.48 36.92 5.56
N ILE A 929 23.55 36.03 5.91
CA ILE A 929 22.21 35.98 5.33
C ILE A 929 21.20 36.32 6.43
N LEU A 930 20.33 37.28 6.17
CA LEU A 930 19.29 37.75 7.07
C LEU A 930 17.91 37.30 6.56
N CYS A 931 17.13 36.65 7.43
CA CYS A 931 15.77 36.20 7.17
C CYS A 931 14.86 36.68 8.31
N ILE A 932 14.14 37.78 8.11
CA ILE A 932 13.14 38.27 9.07
C ILE A 932 11.77 38.13 8.43
N GLU A 933 10.89 37.34 9.06
CA GLU A 933 9.53 37.07 8.58
C GLU A 933 9.48 36.53 7.15
N ALA A 934 10.55 35.85 6.71
CA ALA A 934 10.68 35.35 5.35
C ALA A 934 9.94 34.00 5.15
N THR A 935 9.40 33.38 6.20
CA THR A 935 8.88 32.00 6.09
C THR A 935 7.69 31.87 5.15
N HIS A 936 6.87 32.93 5.04
CA HIS A 936 5.73 32.95 4.13
C HIS A 936 6.13 32.93 2.64
N SER A 937 7.38 33.28 2.28
CA SER A 937 7.89 33.18 0.91
C SER A 937 8.59 31.85 0.62
N PHE A 938 8.77 30.98 1.62
CA PHE A 938 9.12 29.57 1.43
C PHE A 938 7.82 28.76 1.41
N GLY A 939 7.44 28.21 0.25
CA GLY A 939 6.21 27.40 0.14
C GLY A 939 6.31 26.08 0.92
N GLU A 940 6.77 25.04 0.23
CA GLU A 940 6.83 23.65 0.73
C GLU A 940 7.96 23.43 1.74
N SER A 941 7.84 22.45 2.63
CA SER A 941 8.93 22.04 3.55
C SER A 941 10.21 21.62 2.80
N ILE A 942 10.06 21.07 1.58
CA ILE A 942 11.15 20.80 0.63
C ILE A 942 11.89 22.09 0.22
N ALA A 943 11.18 23.22 0.20
CA ALA A 943 11.73 24.52 -0.17
C ALA A 943 12.64 25.09 0.93
N ILE A 944 12.41 24.74 2.21
CA ILE A 944 13.29 25.11 3.33
C ILE A 944 14.60 24.31 3.27
N THR A 945 14.55 23.01 2.95
CA THR A 945 15.78 22.21 2.76
C THR A 945 16.57 22.69 1.53
N GLN A 946 15.90 23.06 0.44
CA GLN A 946 16.53 23.68 -0.73
C GLN A 946 17.16 25.04 -0.39
N PHE A 947 16.46 25.87 0.37
CA PHE A 947 17.00 27.13 0.88
C PHE A 947 18.22 26.90 1.77
N ALA A 948 18.16 25.95 2.72
CA ALA A 948 19.30 25.62 3.57
C ALA A 948 20.53 25.17 2.76
N ASN A 949 20.33 24.41 1.67
CA ASN A 949 21.42 24.04 0.77
C ASN A 949 22.00 25.25 0.02
N GLU A 950 21.16 26.18 -0.44
CA GLU A 950 21.61 27.41 -1.08
C GLU A 950 22.33 28.34 -0.09
N VAL A 951 21.85 28.45 1.14
CA VAL A 951 22.53 29.12 2.25
C VAL A 951 23.92 28.53 2.46
N VAL A 952 24.03 27.21 2.59
CA VAL A 952 25.31 26.51 2.74
C VAL A 952 26.22 26.78 1.53
N ARG A 953 25.68 26.86 0.32
CA ARG A 953 26.45 27.11 -0.90
C ARG A 953 27.03 28.52 -0.93
N VAL A 954 26.23 29.55 -0.63
CA VAL A 954 26.64 30.95 -0.80
C VAL A 954 27.37 31.51 0.44
N LEU A 955 27.10 31.00 1.64
CA LEU A 955 27.81 31.42 2.86
C LEU A 955 29.26 30.96 2.83
N ARG A 956 30.17 31.85 3.25
CA ARG A 956 31.56 31.49 3.57
C ARG A 956 31.64 30.55 4.77
N PRO A 957 32.71 29.75 4.90
CA PRO A 957 33.01 29.06 6.15
C PRO A 957 33.03 30.07 7.31
N ASN A 958 32.41 29.73 8.45
CA ASN A 958 32.12 30.66 9.57
C ASN A 958 31.13 31.80 9.28
N GLY A 959 30.47 31.84 8.12
CA GLY A 959 29.38 32.78 7.85
C GLY A 959 28.11 32.45 8.64
N PHE A 960 27.22 33.44 8.78
CA PHE A 960 26.02 33.36 9.61
C PHE A 960 24.72 33.42 8.82
N LEU A 961 23.75 32.59 9.20
CA LEU A 961 22.34 32.75 8.84
C LEU A 961 21.57 33.23 10.07
N LEU A 962 21.00 34.43 9.99
CA LEU A 962 20.22 35.07 11.04
C LEU A 962 18.73 34.92 10.69
N TRP A 963 18.01 34.14 11.49
CA TRP A 963 16.62 33.79 11.22
C TRP A 963 15.71 34.30 12.34
N CYS A 964 14.61 34.97 11.98
CA CYS A 964 13.64 35.48 12.92
C CYS A 964 12.21 35.36 12.37
N ASP A 965 11.41 34.45 12.93
CA ASP A 965 10.03 34.21 12.45
C ASP A 965 9.17 33.45 13.48
N PHE A 966 7.85 33.38 13.21
CA PHE A 966 6.92 32.55 13.98
C PHE A 966 6.84 31.11 13.47
N CYS A 967 6.64 30.16 14.39
CA CYS A 967 6.59 28.72 14.13
C CYS A 967 5.42 28.09 14.89
N TYR A 968 4.68 27.19 14.23
CA TYR A 968 3.59 26.44 14.87
C TYR A 968 4.11 25.23 15.65
N MET A 969 3.58 25.03 16.85
CA MET A 969 3.94 23.91 17.72
C MET A 969 3.12 22.67 17.36
N ASN A 970 3.62 21.85 16.43
CA ASN A 970 3.06 20.54 16.12
C ASN A 970 3.81 19.47 16.90
N GLY A 971 3.11 18.55 17.57
CA GLY A 971 3.67 17.47 18.41
C GLY A 971 4.57 16.43 17.72
N SER A 972 5.24 16.77 16.61
CA SER A 972 6.37 16.04 16.02
C SER A 972 7.69 16.55 16.58
N SER A 973 8.60 15.64 16.97
CA SER A 973 9.89 15.91 17.60
C SER A 973 10.97 16.54 16.69
N THR A 974 10.61 17.23 15.61
CA THR A 974 11.58 17.90 14.71
C THR A 974 11.09 19.31 14.42
N SER A 975 11.76 20.31 15.02
CA SER A 975 11.45 21.72 14.83
C SER A 975 11.89 22.19 13.44
N LEU A 976 11.28 23.24 12.89
CA LEU A 976 11.67 23.83 11.58
C LEU A 976 13.17 24.19 11.53
N TYR A 977 13.73 24.57 12.68
CA TYR A 977 15.14 24.85 12.87
C TYR A 977 16.03 23.60 12.76
N ASP A 978 15.51 22.41 13.07
CA ASP A 978 16.22 21.13 12.90
C ASP A 978 16.26 20.70 11.43
N LEU A 979 15.41 21.27 10.56
CA LEU A 979 15.48 21.08 9.10
C LEU A 979 16.51 22.01 8.43
N VAL A 980 16.73 23.18 9.03
CA VAL A 980 17.76 24.15 8.59
C VAL A 980 19.13 23.76 9.14
N ALA A 981 19.19 23.32 10.39
CA ALA A 981 20.37 22.71 10.97
C ALA A 981 20.66 21.39 10.24
N ASN A 982 21.88 21.25 9.74
CA ASN A 982 22.31 20.05 9.03
C ASN A 982 23.79 19.80 9.33
N ASP A 983 24.41 18.83 8.64
CA ASP A 983 25.83 18.53 8.86
C ASP A 983 26.76 19.74 8.64
N SER A 984 26.31 20.80 7.95
CA SER A 984 27.06 22.01 7.60
C SER A 984 26.66 23.28 8.36
N LEU A 985 25.43 23.39 8.89
CA LEU A 985 24.94 24.53 9.68
C LEU A 985 24.62 24.10 11.11
N ILE A 986 25.23 24.78 12.09
CA ILE A 986 24.96 24.57 13.52
C ILE A 986 24.18 25.74 14.09
N ILE A 987 23.32 25.47 15.08
CA ILE A 987 22.63 26.52 15.84
C ILE A 987 23.60 27.02 16.92
N GLU A 988 23.94 28.31 16.88
CA GLU A 988 24.73 28.97 17.93
C GLU A 988 23.86 29.56 19.03
N GLU A 989 22.72 30.14 18.65
CA GLU A 989 21.83 30.83 19.58
C GLU A 989 20.38 30.61 19.14
N LYS A 990 19.49 30.33 20.09
CA LYS A 990 18.05 30.18 19.86
C LYS A 990 17.27 30.76 21.03
N ILE A 991 16.55 31.86 20.81
CA ILE A 991 15.79 32.60 21.82
C ILE A 991 14.34 32.75 21.40
N ASN A 992 13.41 32.42 22.30
CA ASN A 992 11.99 32.68 22.13
C ASN A 992 11.69 34.13 22.52
N ILE A 993 11.22 34.92 21.54
CA ILE A 993 10.89 36.35 21.70
C ILE A 993 9.39 36.62 21.57
N THR A 994 8.55 35.58 21.64
CA THR A 994 7.09 35.68 21.44
C THR A 994 6.43 36.77 22.27
N ARG A 995 6.81 36.87 23.56
CA ARG A 995 6.23 37.88 24.47
C ARG A 995 6.58 39.31 24.06
N ASN A 996 7.81 39.56 23.61
CA ASN A 996 8.25 40.87 23.15
C ASN A 996 7.57 41.29 21.85
N VAL A 997 7.32 40.34 20.95
CA VAL A 997 6.61 40.57 19.68
C VAL A 997 5.13 40.86 19.95
N LEU A 998 4.47 40.08 20.82
CA LEU A 998 3.09 40.36 21.23
C LEU A 998 2.96 41.74 21.87
N HIS A 999 3.91 42.12 22.73
CA HIS A 999 3.93 43.46 23.35
C HIS A 999 4.06 44.58 22.31
N ALA A 1000 4.95 44.42 21.32
CA ALA A 1000 5.07 45.39 20.22
C ALA A 1000 3.78 45.50 19.40
N LEU A 1001 3.13 44.38 19.09
CA LEU A 1001 1.87 44.34 18.34
C LEU A 1001 0.73 45.04 19.10
N ASP A 1002 0.69 44.92 20.42
CA ASP A 1002 -0.29 45.61 21.26
C ASP A 1002 -0.11 47.13 21.21
N ILE A 1003 1.13 47.61 21.33
CA ILE A 1003 1.45 49.04 21.23
C ILE A 1003 1.12 49.57 19.83
N GLN A 1004 1.46 48.80 18.79
CA GLN A 1004 1.27 49.21 17.39
C GLN A 1004 -0.18 49.05 16.88
N ASN A 1005 -1.06 48.35 17.61
CA ASN A 1005 -2.39 47.95 17.17
C ASN A 1005 -3.23 49.11 16.60
N LYS A 1006 -3.26 50.24 17.30
CA LYS A 1006 -4.04 51.41 16.89
C LYS A 1006 -3.52 51.98 15.56
N SER A 1007 -2.22 52.24 15.47
CA SER A 1007 -1.60 52.82 14.27
C SER A 1007 -1.76 51.94 13.02
N ARG A 1008 -1.61 50.62 13.18
CA ARG A 1008 -1.78 49.63 12.09
C ARG A 1008 -3.24 49.49 11.68
N THR A 1009 -4.17 49.53 12.63
CA THR A 1009 -5.61 49.49 12.34
C THR A 1009 -6.04 50.73 11.56
N ASP A 1010 -5.60 51.93 11.98
CA ASP A 1010 -5.89 53.19 11.30
C ASP A 1010 -5.32 53.18 9.86
N PHE A 1011 -4.12 52.61 9.67
CA PHE A 1011 -3.53 52.43 8.35
C PHE A 1011 -4.36 51.51 7.45
N ILE A 1012 -4.73 50.32 7.94
CA ILE A 1012 -5.53 49.35 7.19
C ILE A 1012 -6.87 49.97 6.79
N GLN A 1013 -7.53 50.68 7.69
CA GLN A 1013 -8.81 51.34 7.39
C GLN A 1013 -8.67 52.47 6.36
N ARG A 1014 -7.53 53.18 6.34
CA ARG A 1014 -7.30 54.31 5.44
C ARG A 1014 -6.96 53.88 4.01
N TYR A 1015 -6.23 52.79 3.84
CA TYR A 1015 -5.62 52.44 2.54
C TYR A 1015 -6.06 51.08 1.96
N ILE A 1016 -6.70 50.22 2.74
CA ILE A 1016 -7.16 48.89 2.29
C ILE A 1016 -8.68 48.88 2.08
N GLN A 1017 -9.14 48.32 0.96
CA GLN A 1017 -10.56 48.20 0.64
C GLN A 1017 -11.30 47.37 1.69
N THR A 1018 -12.54 47.75 2.03
CA THR A 1018 -13.32 47.17 3.14
C THR A 1018 -13.39 45.64 3.11
N GLU A 1019 -13.53 45.05 1.94
CA GLU A 1019 -13.61 43.58 1.74
C GLU A 1019 -12.28 42.86 2.01
N GLU A 1020 -11.14 43.57 1.94
CA GLU A 1020 -9.79 43.03 2.13
C GLU A 1020 -9.24 43.31 3.55
N GLN A 1021 -9.89 44.16 4.35
CA GLN A 1021 -9.36 44.63 5.65
C GLN A 1021 -9.13 43.51 6.65
N GLU A 1022 -10.05 42.54 6.78
CA GLU A 1022 -9.89 41.43 7.73
C GLU A 1022 -8.67 40.56 7.41
N TYR A 1023 -8.38 40.37 6.12
CA TYR A 1023 -7.21 39.64 5.67
C TYR A 1023 -5.91 40.39 6.01
N PHE A 1024 -5.86 41.69 5.75
CA PHE A 1024 -4.69 42.52 6.09
C PHE A 1024 -4.48 42.63 7.61
N ARG A 1025 -5.56 42.65 8.40
CA ARG A 1025 -5.46 42.57 9.86
C ARG A 1025 -4.81 41.26 10.28
N ARG A 1026 -5.21 40.13 9.68
CA ARG A 1026 -4.60 38.81 9.93
C ARG A 1026 -3.13 38.77 9.52
N PHE A 1027 -2.78 39.29 8.33
CA PHE A 1027 -1.39 39.38 7.87
C PHE A 1027 -0.51 40.25 8.78
N ALA A 1028 -1.05 41.34 9.32
CA ALA A 1028 -0.33 42.25 10.22
C ALA A 1028 -0.23 41.75 11.68
N GLY A 1029 -0.75 40.55 11.97
CA GLY A 1029 -0.68 39.93 13.30
C GLY A 1029 -1.46 40.69 14.39
N LEU A 1030 -2.51 41.44 14.05
CA LEU A 1030 -3.18 42.31 15.01
C LEU A 1030 -4.00 41.55 16.08
N PRO A 1031 -4.19 42.14 17.28
CA PRO A 1031 -5.07 41.59 18.30
C PRO A 1031 -6.46 41.20 17.77
N GLY A 1032 -6.93 40.01 18.18
CA GLY A 1032 -8.18 39.40 17.72
C GLY A 1032 -8.07 38.62 16.40
N THR A 1033 -6.88 38.48 15.83
CA THR A 1033 -6.65 37.64 14.63
C THR A 1033 -6.06 36.28 15.02
N GLN A 1034 -6.27 35.27 14.17
CA GLN A 1034 -5.78 33.90 14.44
C GLN A 1034 -4.28 33.84 14.76
N ILE A 1035 -3.44 34.61 14.05
CA ILE A 1035 -1.98 34.63 14.25
C ILE A 1035 -1.64 35.17 15.65
N TYR A 1036 -2.28 36.26 16.06
CA TYR A 1036 -2.09 36.83 17.40
C TYR A 1036 -2.56 35.85 18.48
N GLU A 1037 -3.74 35.26 18.32
CA GLU A 1037 -4.31 34.31 19.29
C GLU A 1037 -3.50 33.02 19.41
N ASP A 1038 -2.89 32.55 18.32
CA ASP A 1038 -2.03 31.38 18.35
C ASP A 1038 -0.73 31.66 19.10
N MET A 1039 -0.15 32.86 18.96
CA MET A 1039 1.02 33.28 19.74
C MET A 1039 0.67 33.53 21.22
N SER A 1040 -0.45 34.18 21.51
CA SER A 1040 -0.85 34.49 22.89
C SER A 1040 -1.22 33.24 23.70
N GLN A 1041 -1.79 32.22 23.04
CA GLN A 1041 -2.23 30.98 23.65
C GLN A 1041 -1.17 29.86 23.59
N GLY A 1042 0.04 30.16 23.10
CA GLY A 1042 1.16 29.21 23.04
C GLY A 1042 1.02 28.10 22.00
N ARG A 1043 0.14 28.26 21.00
CA ARG A 1043 0.03 27.34 19.84
C ARG A 1043 1.09 27.62 18.78
N SER A 1044 1.64 28.81 18.76
CA SER A 1044 2.79 29.20 17.94
C SER A 1044 3.77 30.04 18.76
N GLU A 1045 5.03 30.02 18.37
CA GLU A 1045 6.10 30.76 19.05
C GLU A 1045 6.93 31.53 18.03
N TYR A 1046 7.34 32.74 18.39
CA TYR A 1046 8.22 33.60 17.61
C TYR A 1046 9.66 33.48 18.13
N TRP A 1047 10.58 33.05 17.26
CA TRP A 1047 11.95 32.72 17.65
C TRP A 1047 12.97 33.52 16.85
N ARG A 1048 14.05 33.92 17.54
CA ARG A 1048 15.32 34.39 16.97
C ARG A 1048 16.33 33.25 17.01
N VAL A 1049 16.91 32.91 15.87
CA VAL A 1049 17.87 31.81 15.73
C VAL A 1049 19.08 32.24 14.91
N ILE A 1050 20.28 31.99 15.44
CA ILE A 1050 21.54 32.23 14.75
C ILE A 1050 22.14 30.88 14.38
N PHE A 1051 22.39 30.70 13.08
CA PHE A 1051 23.10 29.55 12.54
C PHE A 1051 24.50 29.96 12.06
N ARG A 1052 25.50 29.11 12.28
CA ARG A 1052 26.86 29.27 11.73
C ARG A 1052 27.22 28.12 10.80
N LYS A 1053 27.86 28.42 9.67
CA LYS A 1053 28.43 27.41 8.75
C LYS A 1053 29.73 26.82 9.33
N LYS A 1054 29.80 25.51 9.45
CA LYS A 1054 30.98 24.77 9.95
C LYS A 1054 32.23 25.01 9.10
N THR A 1055 33.39 24.87 9.73
CA THR A 1055 34.71 24.87 9.08
C THR A 1055 35.25 23.46 8.91
N THR A 1056 36.24 23.27 8.03
CA THR A 1056 36.92 21.97 7.81
C THR A 1056 37.55 21.40 9.08
N THR A 1057 37.90 22.25 10.06
CA THR A 1057 38.39 21.87 11.40
C THR A 1057 37.31 21.31 12.33
N ASP A 1058 36.03 21.62 12.10
CA ASP A 1058 34.90 21.10 12.90
C ASP A 1058 34.54 19.64 12.51
N ILE A 1059 35.02 19.15 11.36
CA ILE A 1059 34.70 17.81 10.81
C ILE A 1059 35.60 16.72 11.41
N SER A 1060 36.76 17.08 11.99
CA SER A 1060 37.73 16.12 12.55
C SER A 1060 37.46 15.66 14.00
N VAL A 1061 36.35 16.06 14.61
CA VAL A 1061 36.02 15.76 16.03
C VAL A 1061 34.69 14.98 16.19
N ILE A 1062 34.11 14.44 15.11
CA ILE A 1062 32.89 13.62 15.17
C ILE A 1062 33.19 12.16 14.83
#